data_AF-A0A1Y2E2P9-F1
#
_entry.id   AF-A0A1Y2E2P9-F1
#
_cell.length_a   1.000
_cell.length_b   1.000
_cell.length_c   1.000
_cell.angle_alpha   90.00
_cell.angle_beta   90.00
_cell.angle_gamma   90.00
#
_symmetry.space_group_name_H-M   'P 1'
#
loop_
_entity.id
_entity.type
_entity.pdbx_description
1 polymer ?
#
loop_
_entity_poly.entity_id
_entity_poly.type
_entity_poly.pdbx_seq_one_letter_code
_entity_poly.pdbx_strand_id
1 'polypeptide(L)'
;MENMLLRGSILRNTDCIYGMVIYSGQNTKVYQNLKKSGMKYSKMEKKLNGLILYIFVFNIIILAVTVIMNFRIVKNEGNAYHIDNPTNDNVTYDGRNRPISGVPQTGIVDAPYNLWYVSEKPFLEKPNKNYTEMIISSILSYYALYTYVIPISLFVSMEIVRFLQAFFMEKDKTMMGKQEIQQNLETSNDKSKVVRHLDKDPNLLSSRASIYRSVHKKPVKKVEIKKLNMIVNNSNLNEELGIVEYIFSDKTGTLTRNDMQLSKWFIAGRIFDRIPMQKSLLERFESPDCSAEEQKMIREFCRAIAMCNETIPSFEPKTYEIIYESQSPDESALVYGIKTEGVSLIERNRTSVSIGMWGSHNAPSLKNQVEETYKILMVFEFNSDRKRMSVILRRPNGKIVLYCKGADDVMFSRLSEDSQVNDPKYISDTKNALKVFSQDGLRVLLVATKEISEEDFDEFSNNYYQANQNINNRAVAVEEVVSTIEKDLKLLGATAIEDRLQDKAPETINYILQSGIRFWLLTGDKQETAINIGTSSKLLSEDFNMMILNATTENECNQKLDNFIKTLKDNNSWGVDHTPEESVNKGWKKFLSHFKKNKLPMTETGEEAKRLEQIWEKNALIVDGGTLSFIFGSTTEAEEEAQNKKHHNKIAPYSPEDNDIEKKKKEEEENNNHPNKGSSFKYDQNVMTSMQRKFLEIGTRCHSVICCRVTPIQKARVVKLVKIHLKKTTLAIGDGANDVSMIKAADVGIGIMGKEGAQAVKASDYAFKEFKFLKRLIFVHGHYNYIRITKILLYSFYKNIVLIIPQIICGFFTYWSGSMIYEEMFLTAYNVLMTSLPGPVLACLERDLSTAAIYSNPTIYLEAIKGKYWNKKLFLHWFLVGLYQGFMTFYMVFYTFNDSILKGDGKSYVTGYWSQCFIMESIVLLTVLTKAIMVTEWLTIVTFIGIGIMITFHIAIMIGVNYILYHDDGSIFMIFHSPNVLLIIMFILVVNLLPDIVILYYQKIIHPSHTQIVLENFKLKKKEPLNFNNEEENYNGSDTESFESSVSSISSFKSCKETEEDDGIEPRISMSKDC
;
A
#
# COMPACT_ATOMS: atom_id res chain seq x y z
N MET A 1 -16.02 32.06 -12.66
CA MET A 1 -15.92 30.58 -12.72
C MET A 1 -17.18 29.88 -12.18
N GLU A 2 -18.15 30.62 -11.62
CA GLU A 2 -19.32 30.08 -10.91
C GLU A 2 -20.28 29.24 -11.77
N ASN A 3 -20.31 29.45 -13.09
CA ASN A 3 -21.20 28.74 -14.02
C ASN A 3 -20.58 27.47 -14.66
N MET A 4 -19.45 26.97 -14.15
CA MET A 4 -18.72 25.85 -14.77
C MET A 4 -18.72 24.60 -13.87
N LEU A 5 -19.35 23.52 -14.34
CA LEU A 5 -19.36 22.23 -13.64
C LEU A 5 -18.16 21.38 -14.08
N LEU A 6 -17.37 20.94 -13.10
CA LEU A 6 -16.17 20.15 -13.36
C LEU A 6 -16.52 18.67 -13.52
N ARG A 7 -15.76 17.99 -14.39
CA ARG A 7 -15.85 16.53 -14.55
C ARG A 7 -15.50 15.85 -13.23
N GLY A 8 -16.41 15.05 -12.68
CA GLY A 8 -16.22 14.34 -11.42
C GLY A 8 -16.94 14.96 -10.22
N SER A 9 -17.50 16.17 -10.39
CA SER A 9 -18.46 16.72 -9.43
C SER A 9 -19.73 15.87 -9.41
N ILE A 10 -20.27 15.62 -8.22
CA ILE A 10 -21.54 14.92 -8.03
C ILE A 10 -22.61 16.00 -7.82
N LEU A 11 -23.62 16.01 -8.68
CA LEU A 11 -24.79 16.87 -8.47
C LEU A 11 -25.53 16.42 -7.22
N ARG A 12 -25.79 17.34 -6.30
CA ARG A 12 -26.56 17.11 -5.06
C ARG A 12 -27.61 18.20 -4.92
N ASN A 13 -28.69 17.89 -4.21
CA ASN A 13 -29.76 18.82 -3.85
C ASN A 13 -30.49 19.45 -5.07
N THR A 14 -30.43 18.81 -6.25
CA THR A 14 -31.12 19.25 -7.46
C THR A 14 -31.42 18.03 -8.35
N ASP A 15 -32.66 17.88 -8.80
CA ASP A 15 -33.10 16.71 -9.56
C ASP A 15 -32.44 16.62 -10.94
N CYS A 16 -32.37 17.73 -11.66
CA CYS A 16 -31.73 17.81 -12.96
C CYS A 16 -31.23 19.22 -13.28
N ILE A 17 -30.26 19.30 -14.18
CA ILE A 17 -29.73 20.55 -14.72
C ILE A 17 -29.59 20.43 -16.23
N TYR A 18 -29.74 21.55 -16.93
CA TYR A 18 -29.41 21.66 -18.34
C TYR A 18 -28.08 22.40 -18.46
N GLY A 19 -27.11 21.81 -19.15
CA GLY A 19 -25.77 22.38 -19.29
C GLY A 19 -25.15 22.08 -20.65
N MET A 20 -24.25 22.95 -21.09
CA MET A 20 -23.49 22.79 -22.33
C MET A 20 -22.09 22.25 -22.01
N VAL A 21 -21.66 21.17 -22.69
CA VAL A 21 -20.32 20.61 -22.50
C VAL A 21 -19.29 21.48 -23.20
N ILE A 22 -18.49 22.21 -22.42
CA ILE A 22 -17.40 23.08 -22.94
C ILE A 22 -16.11 22.27 -23.14
N TYR A 23 -15.74 21.45 -22.16
CA TYR A 23 -14.54 20.62 -22.20
C TYR A 23 -14.89 19.13 -22.12
N SER A 24 -14.36 18.34 -23.04
CA SER A 24 -14.57 16.89 -23.09
C SER A 24 -13.25 16.11 -22.98
N GLY A 25 -13.33 14.86 -22.51
CA GLY A 25 -12.19 13.94 -22.48
C GLY A 25 -10.97 14.48 -21.75
N GLN A 26 -9.85 14.59 -22.47
CA GLN A 26 -8.53 14.96 -21.94
C GLN A 26 -8.41 16.45 -21.60
N ASN A 27 -9.30 17.29 -22.13
CA ASN A 27 -9.29 18.74 -21.92
C ASN A 27 -9.96 19.14 -20.61
N THR A 28 -10.59 18.19 -19.91
CA THR A 28 -11.17 18.46 -18.58
C THR A 28 -10.07 18.67 -17.55
N LYS A 29 -10.24 19.66 -16.66
CA LYS A 29 -9.24 20.00 -15.60
C LYS A 29 -8.80 18.78 -14.79
N VAL A 30 -9.76 17.91 -14.43
CA VAL A 30 -9.45 16.66 -13.71
C VAL A 30 -8.54 15.76 -14.52
N TYR A 31 -8.79 15.57 -15.81
CA TYR A 31 -7.92 14.74 -16.65
C TYR A 31 -6.54 15.37 -16.87
N GLN A 32 -6.45 16.69 -17.01
CA GLN A 32 -5.17 17.39 -17.14
C GLN A 32 -4.28 17.22 -15.90
N ASN A 33 -4.88 17.15 -14.71
CA ASN A 33 -4.19 16.85 -13.45
C ASN A 33 -3.86 15.35 -13.31
N LEU A 34 -4.63 14.48 -13.95
CA LEU A 34 -4.36 13.04 -14.04
C LEU A 34 -3.30 12.75 -15.11
N LYS A 35 -2.01 12.95 -14.79
CA LYS A 35 -0.93 12.41 -15.66
C LYS A 35 -1.17 10.92 -15.96
N LYS A 36 -1.02 10.49 -17.22
CA LYS A 36 -0.99 9.06 -17.57
C LYS A 36 0.07 8.39 -16.71
N SER A 37 -0.32 7.45 -15.87
CA SER A 37 0.61 6.69 -15.04
C SER A 37 1.40 5.76 -15.95
N GLY A 38 2.74 5.81 -15.85
CA GLY A 38 3.56 4.72 -16.35
C GLY A 38 3.29 3.46 -15.53
N MET A 39 3.61 2.30 -16.09
CA MET A 39 3.58 1.05 -15.34
C MET A 39 4.57 1.15 -14.17
N LYS A 40 4.11 0.79 -12.97
CA LYS A 40 4.96 0.70 -11.79
C LYS A 40 5.61 -0.68 -11.75
N TYR A 41 6.90 -0.73 -11.45
CA TYR A 41 7.69 -1.96 -11.33
C TYR A 41 8.23 -2.10 -9.92
N SER A 42 8.22 -3.32 -9.41
CA SER A 42 8.75 -3.68 -8.10
C SER A 42 10.26 -3.44 -8.04
N LYS A 43 10.76 -3.00 -6.87
CA LYS A 43 12.21 -2.85 -6.65
C LYS A 43 12.90 -4.20 -6.63
N MET A 44 12.19 -5.26 -6.27
CA MET A 44 12.69 -6.63 -6.29
C MET A 44 13.03 -7.07 -7.71
N GLU A 45 12.24 -6.68 -8.71
CA GLU A 45 12.49 -6.99 -10.12
C GLU A 45 13.79 -6.36 -10.63
N LYS A 46 14.09 -5.11 -10.22
CA LYS A 46 15.39 -4.48 -10.51
C LYS A 46 16.56 -5.24 -9.87
N LYS A 47 16.39 -5.73 -8.64
CA LYS A 47 17.41 -6.56 -7.97
C LYS A 47 17.58 -7.92 -8.65
N LEU A 48 16.48 -8.52 -9.11
CA LEU A 48 16.48 -9.75 -9.88
C LEU A 48 17.27 -9.62 -11.19
N ASN A 49 17.05 -8.53 -11.95
CA ASN A 49 17.82 -8.28 -13.17
C ASN A 49 19.33 -8.24 -12.90
N GLY A 50 19.73 -7.70 -11.75
CA GLY A 50 21.13 -7.75 -11.29
C GLY A 50 21.63 -9.18 -11.01
N LEU A 51 20.80 -10.07 -10.47
CA LEU A 51 21.15 -11.48 -10.25
C LEU A 51 21.25 -12.27 -11.55
N ILE A 52 20.31 -12.05 -12.47
CA ILE A 52 20.33 -12.66 -13.80
C ILE A 52 21.63 -12.28 -14.52
N LEU A 53 22.11 -11.05 -14.37
CA LEU A 53 23.41 -10.64 -14.89
C LEU A 53 24.58 -11.44 -14.27
N TYR A 54 24.60 -11.67 -12.95
CA TYR A 54 25.66 -12.50 -12.34
C TYR A 54 25.65 -13.93 -12.87
N ILE A 55 24.47 -14.50 -13.10
CA ILE A 55 24.32 -15.85 -13.66
C ILE A 55 24.71 -15.90 -15.13
N PHE A 56 24.40 -14.85 -15.89
CA PHE A 56 24.85 -14.72 -17.27
C PHE A 56 26.38 -14.67 -17.35
N VAL A 57 27.03 -13.91 -16.46
CA VAL A 57 28.48 -13.89 -16.33
C VAL A 57 29.03 -15.26 -15.94
N PHE A 58 28.38 -15.97 -14.99
CA PHE A 58 28.75 -17.33 -14.62
C PHE A 58 28.66 -18.31 -15.81
N ASN A 59 27.60 -18.21 -16.62
CA ASN A 59 27.43 -19.03 -17.83
C ASN A 59 28.54 -18.74 -18.85
N ILE A 60 28.87 -17.47 -19.09
CA ILE A 60 30.01 -17.10 -19.97
C ILE A 60 31.33 -17.69 -19.47
N ILE A 61 31.59 -17.65 -18.16
CA ILE A 61 32.81 -18.21 -17.56
C ILE A 61 32.87 -19.72 -17.79
N ILE A 62 31.77 -20.44 -17.53
CA ILE A 62 31.70 -21.88 -17.78
C ILE A 62 31.94 -22.18 -19.26
N LEU A 63 31.25 -21.46 -20.15
CA LEU A 63 31.38 -21.64 -21.59
C LEU A 63 32.82 -21.42 -22.06
N ALA A 64 33.48 -20.37 -21.57
CA ALA A 64 34.89 -20.10 -21.88
C ALA A 64 35.80 -21.23 -21.39
N VAL A 65 35.61 -21.72 -20.15
CA VAL A 65 36.39 -22.84 -19.60
C VAL A 65 36.20 -24.10 -20.44
N THR A 66 34.96 -24.46 -20.75
CA THR A 66 34.62 -25.64 -21.54
C THR A 66 35.22 -25.59 -22.95
N VAL A 67 35.12 -24.45 -23.64
CA VAL A 67 35.69 -24.29 -24.99
C VAL A 67 37.23 -24.32 -24.95
N ILE A 68 37.86 -23.71 -23.95
CA ILE A 68 39.31 -23.76 -23.77
C ILE A 68 39.77 -25.20 -23.53
N MET A 69 39.06 -25.96 -22.70
CA MET A 69 39.41 -27.36 -22.42
C MET A 69 39.22 -28.25 -23.64
N ASN A 70 38.08 -28.13 -24.34
CA ASN A 70 37.84 -28.84 -25.60
C ASN A 70 38.92 -28.53 -26.64
N PHE A 71 39.29 -27.24 -26.82
CA PHE A 71 40.38 -26.85 -27.71
C PHE A 71 41.73 -27.44 -27.30
N ARG A 72 42.06 -27.43 -26.00
CA ARG A 72 43.32 -28.00 -25.50
C ARG A 72 43.42 -29.49 -25.75
N ILE A 73 42.33 -30.23 -25.51
CA ILE A 73 42.27 -31.69 -25.73
C ILE A 73 42.38 -31.99 -27.22
N VAL A 74 41.59 -31.35 -28.07
CA VAL A 74 41.66 -31.56 -29.52
C VAL A 74 43.04 -31.18 -30.08
N LYS A 75 43.69 -30.14 -29.56
CA LYS A 75 45.03 -29.72 -29.99
C LYS A 75 46.15 -30.65 -29.50
N ASN A 76 46.09 -31.10 -28.24
CA ASN A 76 47.17 -31.89 -27.62
C ASN A 76 47.02 -33.39 -27.89
N GLU A 77 45.80 -33.92 -27.77
CA GLU A 77 45.48 -35.34 -27.95
C GLU A 77 44.99 -35.64 -29.37
N GLY A 78 44.65 -34.64 -30.19
CA GLY A 78 44.35 -34.88 -31.61
C GLY A 78 45.47 -35.63 -32.35
N ASN A 79 46.73 -35.46 -31.94
CA ASN A 79 47.84 -36.26 -32.48
C ASN A 79 47.82 -37.74 -32.04
N ALA A 80 47.14 -38.10 -30.95
CA ALA A 80 46.93 -39.48 -30.50
C ALA A 80 45.71 -40.15 -31.19
N TYR A 81 44.76 -39.35 -31.68
CA TYR A 81 43.60 -39.82 -32.46
C TYR A 81 43.90 -40.06 -33.94
N HIS A 82 44.98 -39.45 -34.48
CA HIS A 82 45.41 -39.66 -35.87
C HIS A 82 46.63 -40.59 -35.92
N ILE A 83 46.39 -41.86 -36.27
CA ILE A 83 47.46 -42.77 -36.68
C ILE A 83 47.92 -42.31 -38.07
N ASP A 84 48.98 -41.50 -38.12
CA ASP A 84 49.78 -41.33 -39.33
C ASP A 84 50.46 -42.69 -39.61
N ASN A 85 49.81 -43.51 -40.44
CA ASN A 85 50.21 -44.81 -40.99
C ASN A 85 50.43 -45.96 -39.98
N PRO A 86 49.87 -47.16 -40.22
CA PRO A 86 50.38 -48.37 -39.57
C PRO A 86 51.78 -48.66 -40.13
N THR A 87 52.83 -48.14 -39.51
CA THR A 87 54.18 -48.69 -39.69
C THR A 87 54.25 -50.02 -38.95
N ASN A 88 53.92 -51.12 -39.64
CA ASN A 88 54.68 -52.38 -39.68
C ASN A 88 53.83 -53.54 -40.23
N ASP A 89 54.31 -54.13 -41.33
CA ASP A 89 53.73 -55.20 -42.16
C ASP A 89 53.54 -56.58 -41.48
N ASN A 90 53.46 -56.70 -40.15
CA ASN A 90 53.57 -57.99 -39.47
C ASN A 90 52.31 -58.44 -38.71
N VAL A 91 51.13 -58.35 -39.32
CA VAL A 91 49.93 -59.06 -38.84
C VAL A 91 49.55 -60.12 -39.86
N THR A 92 49.85 -61.39 -39.56
CA THR A 92 49.46 -62.54 -40.39
C THR A 92 47.99 -62.89 -40.14
N TYR A 93 47.18 -62.73 -41.18
CA TYR A 93 45.78 -63.15 -41.23
C TYR A 93 45.65 -64.53 -41.88
N ASP A 94 44.64 -65.31 -41.49
CA ASP A 94 44.25 -66.51 -42.25
C ASP A 94 43.69 -66.11 -43.64
N GLY A 95 43.55 -67.09 -44.55
CA GLY A 95 42.96 -66.87 -45.89
C GLY A 95 41.48 -66.42 -45.89
N ARG A 96 40.91 -66.07 -44.73
CA ARG A 96 39.58 -65.47 -44.52
C ARG A 96 39.65 -64.18 -43.69
N ASN A 97 40.82 -63.55 -43.60
CA ASN A 97 41.03 -62.27 -42.90
C ASN A 97 40.73 -62.30 -41.39
N ARG A 98 41.03 -63.40 -40.71
CA ARG A 98 40.97 -63.48 -39.24
C ARG A 98 42.37 -63.57 -38.63
N PRO A 99 42.63 -62.90 -37.49
CA PRO A 99 43.91 -63.03 -36.80
C PRO A 99 44.07 -64.44 -36.23
N ILE A 100 45.24 -65.05 -36.42
CA ILE A 100 45.52 -66.43 -36.01
C ILE A 100 45.72 -66.48 -34.48
N SER A 101 44.90 -67.28 -33.79
CA SER A 101 44.95 -67.41 -32.33
C SER A 101 46.16 -68.26 -31.89
N GLY A 102 46.97 -67.75 -30.95
CA GLY A 102 48.09 -68.48 -30.34
C GLY A 102 49.51 -67.96 -30.64
N VAL A 103 49.65 -66.87 -31.41
CA VAL A 103 50.96 -66.22 -31.64
C VAL A 103 51.12 -65.04 -30.67
N PRO A 104 52.19 -64.97 -29.86
CA PRO A 104 52.42 -63.83 -28.97
C PRO A 104 52.74 -62.59 -29.81
N GLN A 105 51.85 -61.59 -29.78
CA GLN A 105 52.12 -60.30 -30.42
C GLN A 105 53.11 -59.53 -29.55
N THR A 106 54.39 -59.58 -29.93
CA THR A 106 55.47 -58.86 -29.25
C THR A 106 55.57 -57.46 -29.83
N GLY A 107 55.14 -56.45 -29.07
CA GLY A 107 55.38 -55.04 -29.40
C GLY A 107 54.16 -54.11 -29.43
N ILE A 108 53.21 -54.23 -28.50
CA ILE A 108 52.13 -53.25 -28.34
C ILE A 108 52.11 -52.80 -26.87
N VAL A 109 52.94 -51.80 -26.53
CA VAL A 109 52.89 -51.17 -25.20
C VAL A 109 52.58 -49.67 -25.26
N ASP A 110 52.70 -48.96 -26.40
CA ASP A 110 52.53 -47.49 -26.41
C ASP A 110 51.62 -46.92 -27.53
N ALA A 111 50.55 -47.63 -27.93
CA ALA A 111 49.51 -47.05 -28.79
C ALA A 111 48.11 -47.24 -28.16
N PRO A 112 47.45 -46.18 -27.67
CA PRO A 112 46.11 -46.30 -27.13
C PRO A 112 45.10 -46.30 -28.29
N TYR A 113 44.54 -47.48 -28.56
CA TYR A 113 43.26 -47.74 -29.25
C TYR A 113 43.14 -47.40 -30.76
N ASN A 114 43.12 -48.44 -31.60
CA ASN A 114 42.46 -48.37 -32.91
C ASN A 114 40.94 -48.12 -32.69
N LEU A 115 40.49 -46.89 -32.91
CA LEU A 115 39.09 -46.43 -32.80
C LEU A 115 38.22 -46.92 -33.96
N TRP A 116 38.07 -48.24 -34.09
CA TRP A 116 37.30 -48.88 -35.18
C TRP A 116 35.84 -48.44 -35.31
N TYR A 117 35.29 -47.79 -34.27
CA TYR A 117 33.91 -47.31 -34.20
C TYR A 117 33.73 -45.83 -34.64
N VAL A 118 34.82 -45.11 -34.92
CA VAL A 118 34.79 -43.74 -35.43
C VAL A 118 35.02 -43.79 -36.95
N SER A 119 33.95 -44.02 -37.71
CA SER A 119 34.01 -44.21 -39.18
C SER A 119 33.80 -42.93 -39.99
N GLU A 120 33.45 -41.82 -39.34
CA GLU A 120 33.23 -40.54 -40.01
C GLU A 120 34.56 -39.86 -40.35
N LYS A 121 34.81 -39.68 -41.65
CA LYS A 121 35.98 -38.99 -42.24
C LYS A 121 36.49 -37.74 -41.48
N PRO A 122 35.64 -36.81 -40.98
CA PRO A 122 36.12 -35.62 -40.28
C PRO A 122 36.80 -35.87 -38.92
N PHE A 123 36.64 -37.04 -38.30
CA PHE A 123 37.36 -37.42 -37.08
C PHE A 123 38.66 -38.20 -37.37
N LEU A 124 38.81 -38.71 -38.60
CA LEU A 124 39.98 -39.45 -39.06
C LEU A 124 41.01 -38.54 -39.74
N GLU A 125 40.57 -37.45 -40.37
CA GLU A 125 41.44 -36.41 -40.93
C GLU A 125 41.86 -35.41 -39.85
N LYS A 126 43.17 -35.06 -39.79
CA LYS A 126 43.64 -33.93 -38.96
C LYS A 126 42.71 -32.75 -39.21
N PRO A 127 42.14 -32.11 -38.17
CA PRO A 127 41.24 -30.99 -38.38
C PRO A 127 41.96 -30.00 -39.30
N ASN A 128 41.33 -29.67 -40.43
CA ASN A 128 41.79 -28.57 -41.27
C ASN A 128 42.14 -27.41 -40.33
N LYS A 129 43.24 -26.69 -40.58
CA LYS A 129 43.79 -25.63 -39.70
C LYS A 129 42.81 -24.49 -39.34
N ASN A 130 41.54 -24.58 -39.75
CA ASN A 130 40.40 -23.75 -39.38
C ASN A 130 39.96 -23.98 -37.92
N TYR A 131 40.88 -23.81 -36.97
CA TYR A 131 40.55 -23.81 -35.54
C TYR A 131 39.44 -22.81 -35.17
N THR A 132 39.29 -21.75 -35.96
CA THR A 132 38.23 -20.76 -35.80
C THR A 132 36.84 -21.37 -35.95
N GLU A 133 36.62 -22.21 -36.96
CA GLU A 133 35.31 -22.85 -37.21
C GLU A 133 34.94 -23.80 -36.08
N MET A 134 35.93 -24.59 -35.62
CA MET A 134 35.77 -25.48 -34.47
C MET A 134 35.42 -24.71 -33.20
N ILE A 135 36.14 -23.63 -32.89
CA ILE A 135 35.86 -22.81 -31.70
C ILE A 135 34.44 -22.24 -31.74
N ILE A 136 34.00 -21.73 -32.91
CA ILE A 136 32.64 -21.19 -33.09
C ILE A 136 31.59 -22.29 -32.91
N SER A 137 31.80 -23.47 -33.51
CA SER A 137 30.89 -24.62 -33.37
C SER A 137 30.81 -25.09 -31.91
N SER A 138 31.94 -25.23 -31.23
CA SER A 138 32.00 -25.57 -29.80
C SER A 138 31.24 -24.54 -28.95
N ILE A 139 31.44 -23.23 -29.19
CA ILE A 139 30.70 -22.18 -28.48
C ILE A 139 29.19 -22.37 -28.63
N LEU A 140 28.69 -22.62 -29.84
CA LEU A 140 27.25 -22.80 -30.09
C LEU A 140 26.71 -24.07 -29.42
N SER A 141 27.41 -25.19 -29.55
CA SER A 141 27.00 -26.49 -28.97
C SER A 141 26.94 -26.44 -27.45
N TYR A 142 27.96 -25.90 -26.79
CA TYR A 142 27.95 -25.79 -25.32
C TYR A 142 27.04 -24.68 -24.82
N TYR A 143 26.78 -23.63 -25.59
CA TYR A 143 25.77 -22.64 -25.24
C TYR A 143 24.38 -23.28 -25.20
N ALA A 144 24.04 -24.12 -26.19
CA ALA A 144 22.79 -24.89 -26.18
C ALA A 144 22.71 -25.82 -24.94
N LEU A 145 23.81 -26.51 -24.63
CA LEU A 145 23.92 -27.39 -23.45
C LEU A 145 23.71 -26.65 -22.12
N TYR A 146 24.28 -25.45 -21.97
CA TYR A 146 24.26 -24.68 -20.72
C TYR A 146 23.14 -23.63 -20.65
N THR A 147 22.21 -23.61 -21.60
CA THR A 147 21.07 -22.67 -21.60
C THR A 147 20.19 -22.83 -20.35
N TYR A 148 20.12 -24.02 -19.78
CA TYR A 148 19.33 -24.36 -18.58
C TYR A 148 19.81 -23.68 -17.28
N VAL A 149 20.99 -23.07 -17.27
CA VAL A 149 21.49 -22.28 -16.13
C VAL A 149 20.60 -21.06 -15.86
N ILE A 150 20.01 -20.48 -16.92
CA ILE A 150 19.12 -19.33 -16.82
C ILE A 150 17.70 -19.87 -16.60
N PRO A 151 17.05 -19.53 -15.47
CA PRO A 151 15.72 -20.04 -15.17
C PRO A 151 14.65 -19.30 -15.99
N ILE A 152 14.46 -19.68 -17.26
CA ILE A 152 13.50 -19.02 -18.17
C ILE A 152 12.08 -19.09 -17.59
N SER A 153 11.72 -20.20 -16.94
CA SER A 153 10.40 -20.37 -16.31
C SER A 153 10.17 -19.50 -15.06
N LEU A 154 11.19 -18.80 -14.55
CA LEU A 154 11.07 -17.98 -13.35
C LEU A 154 10.08 -16.82 -13.52
N PHE A 155 10.14 -16.12 -14.66
CA PHE A 155 9.29 -14.97 -14.93
C PHE A 155 7.81 -15.35 -14.97
N VAL A 156 7.48 -16.39 -15.73
CA VAL A 156 6.12 -16.93 -15.80
C VAL A 156 5.65 -17.42 -14.43
N SER A 157 6.52 -18.10 -13.67
CA SER A 157 6.20 -18.57 -12.32
C SER A 157 5.88 -17.40 -11.37
N MET A 158 6.65 -16.31 -11.42
CA MET A 158 6.40 -15.13 -10.59
C MET A 158 5.11 -14.42 -10.97
N GLU A 159 4.79 -14.30 -12.26
CA GLU A 159 3.54 -13.69 -12.71
C GLU A 159 2.30 -14.48 -12.26
N ILE A 160 2.34 -15.81 -12.40
CA ILE A 160 1.27 -16.69 -11.89
C ILE A 160 1.10 -16.49 -10.37
N VAL A 161 2.20 -16.41 -9.64
CA VAL A 161 2.18 -16.21 -8.20
C VAL A 161 1.62 -14.84 -7.82
N ARG A 162 2.04 -13.77 -8.47
CA ARG A 162 1.52 -12.42 -8.25
C ARG A 162 0.02 -12.35 -8.51
N PHE A 163 -0.46 -13.02 -9.57
CA PHE A 163 -1.88 -13.14 -9.86
C PHE A 163 -2.63 -13.88 -8.75
N LEU A 164 -2.15 -15.04 -8.30
CA LEU A 164 -2.78 -15.81 -7.23
C LEU A 164 -2.76 -15.07 -5.89
N GLN A 165 -1.67 -14.37 -5.57
CA GLN A 165 -1.58 -13.51 -4.38
C GLN A 165 -2.62 -12.38 -4.42
N ALA A 166 -2.79 -11.73 -5.58
CA ALA A 166 -3.83 -10.72 -5.77
C ALA A 166 -5.24 -11.30 -5.53
N PHE A 167 -5.51 -12.47 -6.09
CA PHE A 167 -6.78 -13.17 -5.88
C PHE A 167 -7.05 -13.52 -4.41
N PHE A 168 -6.04 -13.97 -3.66
CA PHE A 168 -6.20 -14.24 -2.23
C PHE A 168 -6.45 -12.98 -1.40
N MET A 169 -5.83 -11.86 -1.78
CA MET A 169 -6.09 -10.56 -1.17
C MET A 169 -7.56 -10.15 -1.40
N GLU A 170 -8.06 -10.18 -2.64
CA GLU A 170 -9.45 -9.81 -2.95
C GLU A 170 -10.50 -10.69 -2.25
N LYS A 171 -10.14 -11.93 -1.90
CA LYS A 171 -11.01 -12.85 -1.15
C LYS A 171 -10.84 -12.80 0.38
N ASP A 172 -10.00 -11.93 0.93
CA ASP A 172 -9.84 -11.81 2.38
C ASP A 172 -11.10 -11.24 3.04
N LYS A 173 -11.83 -12.10 3.75
CA LYS A 173 -13.06 -11.74 4.47
C LYS A 173 -12.84 -10.67 5.55
N THR A 174 -11.63 -10.59 6.12
CA THR A 174 -11.31 -9.60 7.16
C THR A 174 -11.16 -8.18 6.61
N MET A 175 -11.03 -8.05 5.29
CA MET A 175 -10.92 -6.78 4.57
C MET A 175 -12.20 -6.42 3.80
N MET A 176 -13.33 -7.05 4.12
CA MET A 176 -14.63 -6.71 3.53
C MET A 176 -15.22 -5.50 4.24
N GLY A 177 -15.34 -4.40 3.52
CA GLY A 177 -16.09 -3.22 3.94
C GLY A 177 -17.59 -3.43 3.80
N LYS A 178 -18.37 -2.82 4.69
CA LYS A 178 -19.83 -2.73 4.54
C LYS A 178 -20.16 -1.37 3.95
N GLN A 179 -20.93 -1.33 2.87
CA GLN A 179 -21.51 -0.09 2.36
C GLN A 179 -23.03 -0.23 2.31
N GLU A 180 -23.71 0.69 2.98
CA GLU A 180 -25.14 0.85 2.85
C GLU A 180 -25.45 1.47 1.49
N ILE A 181 -26.23 0.76 0.67
CA ILE A 181 -26.72 1.29 -0.61
C ILE A 181 -28.22 1.47 -0.49
N GLN A 182 -28.66 2.71 -0.67
CA GLN A 182 -30.07 3.05 -0.73
C GLN A 182 -30.53 2.88 -2.19
N GLN A 183 -31.07 1.71 -2.53
CA GLN A 183 -31.72 1.52 -3.83
C GLN A 183 -33.09 2.21 -3.82
N ASN A 184 -33.25 3.20 -4.71
CA ASN A 184 -34.56 3.71 -5.09
C ASN A 184 -35.21 2.68 -6.01
N LEU A 185 -35.98 1.74 -5.45
CA LEU A 185 -36.96 1.00 -6.23
C LEU A 185 -38.05 1.97 -6.67
N GLU A 186 -37.94 2.49 -7.89
CA GLU A 186 -39.06 3.11 -8.59
C GLU A 186 -40.07 2.01 -8.92
N THR A 187 -41.06 1.80 -8.04
CA THR A 187 -42.30 1.17 -8.49
C THR A 187 -43.06 2.21 -9.28
N SER A 188 -43.32 1.93 -10.57
CA SER A 188 -44.15 2.73 -11.46
C SER A 188 -45.54 2.93 -10.85
N ASN A 189 -45.74 4.01 -10.10
CA ASN A 189 -47.05 4.37 -9.59
C ASN A 189 -47.67 5.40 -10.54
N ASP A 190 -48.67 4.90 -11.26
CA ASP A 190 -49.62 5.61 -12.09
C ASP A 190 -50.24 6.80 -11.31
N LYS A 191 -49.69 8.01 -11.54
CA LYS A 191 -50.07 9.26 -10.86
C LYS A 191 -51.49 9.74 -11.21
N SER A 192 -52.22 9.02 -12.06
CA SER A 192 -53.48 9.47 -12.67
C SER A 192 -54.75 9.26 -11.83
N LYS A 193 -54.72 8.43 -10.77
CA LYS A 193 -55.93 8.06 -10.01
C LYS A 193 -56.15 8.80 -8.68
N VAL A 194 -55.15 9.47 -8.12
CA VAL A 194 -55.25 10.04 -6.75
C VAL A 194 -55.77 11.49 -6.73
N VAL A 195 -55.68 12.22 -7.85
CA VAL A 195 -56.01 13.66 -7.91
C VAL A 195 -57.53 13.93 -7.94
N ARG A 196 -58.40 12.94 -8.18
CA ARG A 196 -59.85 13.18 -8.36
C ARG A 196 -60.72 13.22 -7.09
N HIS A 197 -60.15 12.99 -5.90
CA HIS A 197 -60.94 12.91 -4.65
C HIS A 197 -60.63 13.99 -3.59
N LEU A 198 -59.75 14.96 -3.87
CA LEU A 198 -59.34 15.97 -2.88
C LEU A 198 -60.01 17.35 -3.03
N ASP A 199 -60.87 17.55 -4.04
CA ASP A 199 -61.46 18.86 -4.35
C ASP A 199 -62.84 19.14 -3.71
N LYS A 200 -63.24 18.42 -2.64
CA LYS A 200 -64.63 18.55 -2.12
C LYS A 200 -64.86 19.08 -0.71
N ASP A 201 -63.85 19.37 0.11
CA ASP A 201 -64.10 19.98 1.44
C ASP A 201 -63.00 20.94 1.92
N PRO A 202 -63.29 22.25 2.14
CA PRO A 202 -62.30 23.24 2.59
C PRO A 202 -61.92 23.17 4.08
N ASN A 203 -62.68 22.44 4.92
CA ASN A 203 -62.59 22.56 6.38
C ASN A 203 -61.75 21.49 7.09
N LEU A 204 -60.93 20.71 6.37
CA LEU A 204 -60.13 19.61 6.93
C LEU A 204 -58.61 19.86 6.89
N LEU A 205 -58.18 21.09 7.20
CA LEU A 205 -56.76 21.49 7.18
C LEU A 205 -55.93 20.98 8.37
N SER A 206 -56.55 20.61 9.51
CA SER A 206 -55.85 20.13 10.71
C SER A 206 -55.34 18.69 10.64
N SER A 207 -55.68 17.97 9.56
CA SER A 207 -55.41 16.53 9.41
C SER A 207 -54.50 16.20 8.22
N ARG A 208 -53.76 17.18 7.68
CA ARG A 208 -52.82 16.93 6.57
C ARG A 208 -51.77 15.88 6.92
N ALA A 209 -51.25 15.87 8.16
CA ALA A 209 -50.28 14.89 8.62
C ALA A 209 -50.88 13.49 8.90
N SER A 210 -52.13 13.42 9.34
CA SER A 210 -52.81 12.14 9.66
C SER A 210 -53.39 11.46 8.42
N ILE A 211 -53.84 12.22 7.42
CA ILE A 211 -54.33 11.69 6.14
C ILE A 211 -53.16 11.29 5.22
N TYR A 212 -52.03 12.01 5.24
CA TYR A 212 -50.81 11.53 4.57
C TYR A 212 -50.34 10.18 5.13
N ARG A 213 -50.46 9.97 6.46
CA ARG A 213 -50.12 8.71 7.14
C ARG A 213 -51.03 7.52 6.76
N SER A 214 -52.29 7.75 6.34
CA SER A 214 -53.23 6.66 6.05
C SER A 214 -53.24 6.22 4.58
N VAL A 215 -52.88 7.11 3.64
CA VAL A 215 -52.95 6.83 2.19
C VAL A 215 -51.69 6.13 1.65
N HIS A 216 -50.54 6.24 2.31
CA HIS A 216 -49.28 5.64 1.86
C HIS A 216 -48.95 4.35 2.62
N LYS A 217 -49.54 3.22 2.23
CA LYS A 217 -49.09 1.89 2.69
C LYS A 217 -47.60 1.72 2.36
N LYS A 218 -46.79 1.46 3.40
CA LYS A 218 -45.33 1.34 3.40
C LYS A 218 -44.79 0.48 2.25
N PRO A 219 -44.06 1.02 1.25
CA PRO A 219 -43.06 0.23 0.55
C PRO A 219 -41.85 0.13 1.48
N VAL A 220 -41.64 -1.03 2.10
CA VAL A 220 -40.42 -1.32 2.87
C VAL A 220 -39.24 -1.27 1.89
N LYS A 221 -38.34 -0.28 2.01
CA LYS A 221 -37.04 -0.33 1.31
C LYS A 221 -36.22 -1.38 2.07
N LYS A 222 -35.77 -2.43 1.39
CA LYS A 222 -34.77 -3.33 1.94
C LYS A 222 -33.44 -2.58 1.90
N VAL A 223 -32.88 -2.24 3.07
CA VAL A 223 -31.50 -1.71 3.14
C VAL A 223 -30.58 -2.88 2.78
N GLU A 224 -30.10 -2.91 1.55
CA GLU A 224 -29.16 -3.93 1.12
C GLU A 224 -27.75 -3.46 1.48
N ILE A 225 -27.13 -4.14 2.43
CA ILE A 225 -25.74 -3.92 2.80
C ILE A 225 -24.88 -4.57 1.71
N LYS A 226 -24.35 -3.77 0.79
CA LYS A 226 -23.39 -4.26 -0.20
C LYS A 226 -22.06 -4.47 0.49
N LYS A 227 -21.58 -5.72 0.49
CA LYS A 227 -20.22 -6.06 0.91
C LYS A 227 -19.27 -5.66 -0.22
N LEU A 228 -18.28 -4.83 0.10
CA LEU A 228 -17.23 -4.44 -0.82
C LEU A 228 -15.93 -5.12 -0.41
N ASN A 229 -15.40 -5.93 -1.32
CA ASN A 229 -14.09 -6.52 -1.17
C ASN A 229 -13.03 -5.47 -1.53
N MET A 230 -11.79 -5.70 -1.06
CA MET A 230 -10.65 -4.98 -1.60
C MET A 230 -10.47 -5.29 -3.10
N ILE A 231 -9.88 -4.36 -3.83
CA ILE A 231 -9.57 -4.50 -5.26
C ILE A 231 -8.06 -4.37 -5.44
N VAL A 232 -7.48 -5.24 -6.25
CA VAL A 232 -6.08 -5.18 -6.66
C VAL A 232 -6.02 -4.76 -8.13
N ASN A 233 -5.67 -3.50 -8.39
CA ASN A 233 -5.53 -3.00 -9.76
C ASN A 233 -4.14 -3.31 -10.37
N ASN A 234 -3.13 -3.52 -9.53
CA ASN A 234 -1.77 -3.80 -9.95
C ASN A 234 -1.14 -4.93 -9.10
N SER A 235 -1.02 -6.12 -9.69
CA SER A 235 -0.45 -7.31 -9.04
C SER A 235 1.09 -7.31 -8.96
N ASN A 236 1.77 -6.44 -9.70
CA ASN A 236 3.24 -6.45 -9.81
C ASN A 236 3.95 -5.89 -8.57
N LEU A 237 3.19 -5.36 -7.60
CA LEU A 237 3.70 -4.67 -6.42
C LEU A 237 3.39 -5.43 -5.10
N ASN A 238 2.85 -6.65 -5.19
CA ASN A 238 2.38 -7.40 -4.03
C ASN A 238 3.48 -7.63 -2.99
N GLU A 239 4.71 -7.88 -3.43
CA GLU A 239 5.88 -8.03 -2.56
C GLU A 239 6.43 -6.70 -2.02
N GLU A 240 6.17 -5.58 -2.71
CA GLU A 240 6.66 -4.26 -2.30
C GLU A 240 5.97 -3.78 -1.02
N LEU A 241 4.74 -4.25 -0.75
CA LEU A 241 4.02 -4.04 0.51
C LEU A 241 4.78 -4.56 1.75
N GLY A 242 5.65 -5.57 1.59
CA GLY A 242 6.43 -6.14 2.69
C GLY A 242 7.68 -5.34 3.06
N ILE A 243 7.99 -4.25 2.35
CA ILE A 243 9.20 -3.44 2.54
C ILE A 243 8.93 -1.93 2.54
N VAL A 244 7.69 -1.51 2.82
CA VAL A 244 7.31 -0.10 2.90
C VAL A 244 7.97 0.56 4.11
N GLU A 245 8.66 1.68 3.91
CA GLU A 245 9.35 2.41 4.98
C GLU A 245 8.70 3.77 5.29
N TYR A 246 8.03 4.37 4.30
CA TYR A 246 7.33 5.65 4.44
C TYR A 246 5.90 5.54 3.96
N ILE A 247 4.95 5.99 4.78
CA ILE A 247 3.54 6.13 4.44
C ILE A 247 3.18 7.62 4.42
N PHE A 248 2.59 8.06 3.32
CA PHE A 248 2.02 9.39 3.15
C PHE A 248 0.50 9.27 3.13
N SER A 249 -0.17 9.91 4.07
CA SER A 249 -1.63 9.86 4.18
C SER A 249 -2.23 11.24 3.97
N ASP A 250 -3.38 11.29 3.31
CA ASP A 250 -4.28 12.43 3.44
C ASP A 250 -5.07 12.35 4.76
N LYS A 251 -5.63 13.48 5.18
CA LYS A 251 -6.44 13.61 6.40
C LYS A 251 -7.92 13.35 6.11
N THR A 252 -8.52 14.16 5.25
CA THR A 252 -9.96 14.18 4.97
C THR A 252 -10.34 12.95 4.16
N GLY A 253 -11.43 12.28 4.55
CA GLY A 253 -11.92 11.08 3.85
C GLY A 253 -11.04 9.83 3.97
N THR A 254 -9.81 9.98 4.46
CA THR A 254 -8.84 8.91 4.68
C THR A 254 -8.69 8.56 6.15
N LEU A 255 -8.23 9.50 6.99
CA LEU A 255 -8.16 9.29 8.44
C LEU A 255 -9.50 9.61 9.11
N THR A 256 -10.23 10.58 8.58
CA THR A 256 -11.56 10.94 9.06
C THR A 256 -12.66 10.31 8.21
N ARG A 257 -13.85 10.15 8.79
CA ARG A 257 -15.04 9.64 8.07
C ARG A 257 -15.69 10.71 7.20
N ASN A 258 -15.25 11.97 7.31
CA ASN A 258 -15.96 13.14 6.79
C ASN A 258 -17.42 13.16 7.28
N ASP A 259 -17.62 12.78 8.54
CA ASP A 259 -18.90 12.79 9.26
C ASP A 259 -18.74 13.74 10.44
N MET A 260 -19.29 14.94 10.29
CA MET A 260 -19.20 16.02 11.26
C MET A 260 -20.28 15.82 12.32
N GLN A 261 -19.90 15.80 13.58
CA GLN A 261 -20.85 15.68 14.69
C GLN A 261 -20.64 16.82 15.67
N LEU A 262 -21.72 17.46 16.07
CA LEU A 262 -21.67 18.38 17.19
C LEU A 262 -21.26 17.60 18.45
N SER A 263 -20.23 18.08 19.15
CA SER A 263 -19.64 17.43 20.32
C SER A 263 -19.88 18.25 21.59
N LYS A 264 -19.60 19.56 21.55
CA LYS A 264 -19.76 20.45 22.72
C LYS A 264 -20.40 21.78 22.33
N TRP A 265 -20.92 22.48 23.32
CA TRP A 265 -21.43 23.84 23.23
C TRP A 265 -21.09 24.60 24.51
N PHE A 266 -20.77 25.87 24.40
CA PHE A 266 -20.56 26.78 25.51
C PHE A 266 -21.66 27.83 25.54
N ILE A 267 -22.46 27.85 26.61
CA ILE A 267 -23.62 28.75 26.76
C ILE A 267 -23.72 29.14 28.24
N ALA A 268 -24.03 30.40 28.53
CA ALA A 268 -24.30 30.91 29.88
C ALA A 268 -23.22 30.59 30.94
N GLY A 269 -21.96 30.56 30.50
CA GLY A 269 -20.79 30.38 31.37
C GLY A 269 -20.41 28.92 31.60
N ARG A 270 -21.06 27.97 30.92
CA ARG A 270 -20.86 26.54 31.12
C ARG A 270 -20.59 25.82 29.80
N ILE A 271 -19.73 24.81 29.87
CA ILE A 271 -19.51 23.85 28.79
C ILE A 271 -20.50 22.70 28.97
N PHE A 272 -21.24 22.39 27.92
CA PHE A 272 -22.12 21.23 27.84
C PHE A 272 -21.50 20.21 26.89
N ASP A 273 -21.29 18.99 27.38
CA ASP A 273 -20.87 17.87 26.55
C ASP A 273 -22.11 17.19 25.96
N ARG A 274 -22.09 16.91 24.67
CA ARG A 274 -23.17 16.19 24.00
C ARG A 274 -22.93 14.69 24.11
N ILE A 275 -23.59 14.06 25.06
CA ILE A 275 -23.63 12.60 25.18
C ILE A 275 -24.76 12.07 24.28
N PRO A 276 -24.50 11.10 23.37
CA PRO A 276 -25.57 10.50 22.57
C PRO A 276 -26.69 9.98 23.48
N MET A 277 -27.93 10.40 23.22
CA MET A 277 -29.17 10.09 23.96
C MET A 277 -29.52 10.97 25.18
N GLN A 278 -28.66 11.91 25.60
CA GLN A 278 -28.98 12.86 26.67
C GLN A 278 -29.28 14.26 26.12
N LYS A 279 -30.28 14.97 26.67
CA LYS A 279 -30.68 16.30 26.20
C LYS A 279 -30.06 17.38 27.07
N SER A 280 -28.78 17.64 26.85
CA SER A 280 -27.94 18.50 27.68
C SER A 280 -28.53 19.90 27.93
N LEU A 281 -29.11 20.52 26.90
CA LEU A 281 -29.65 21.89 26.98
C LEU A 281 -31.08 21.92 27.49
N LEU A 282 -31.92 20.96 27.08
CA LEU A 282 -33.29 20.87 27.57
C LEU A 282 -33.32 20.55 29.08
N GLU A 283 -32.49 19.62 29.54
CA GLU A 283 -32.38 19.26 30.96
C GLU A 283 -31.94 20.48 31.81
N ARG A 284 -30.96 21.27 31.32
CA ARG A 284 -30.56 22.50 32.00
C ARG A 284 -31.68 23.54 32.00
N PHE A 285 -32.41 23.66 30.90
CA PHE A 285 -33.54 24.60 30.81
C PHE A 285 -34.65 24.25 31.82
N GLU A 286 -34.91 22.95 32.02
CA GLU A 286 -35.90 22.45 32.99
C GLU A 286 -35.42 22.49 34.45
N SER A 287 -34.11 22.64 34.68
CA SER A 287 -33.57 22.63 36.05
C SER A 287 -34.06 23.83 36.88
N PRO A 288 -34.47 23.61 38.15
CA PRO A 288 -34.95 24.69 39.03
C PRO A 288 -33.87 25.73 39.36
N ASP A 289 -32.58 25.36 39.22
CA ASP A 289 -31.43 26.24 39.42
C ASP A 289 -31.05 27.06 38.17
N CYS A 290 -31.89 27.09 37.14
CA CYS A 290 -31.67 27.84 35.92
C CYS A 290 -32.28 29.24 36.04
N SER A 291 -31.46 30.28 35.95
CA SER A 291 -31.96 31.66 36.04
C SER A 291 -32.82 32.04 34.83
N ALA A 292 -33.74 32.99 34.99
CA ALA A 292 -34.56 33.47 33.87
C ALA A 292 -33.73 34.06 32.72
N GLU A 293 -32.57 34.66 33.04
CA GLU A 293 -31.63 35.18 32.04
C GLU A 293 -30.90 34.07 31.28
N GLU A 294 -30.49 33.00 31.98
CA GLU A 294 -29.90 31.80 31.39
C GLU A 294 -30.89 31.09 30.46
N GLN A 295 -32.15 30.94 30.89
CA GLN A 295 -33.23 30.40 30.05
C GLN A 295 -33.46 31.23 28.79
N LYS A 296 -33.41 32.57 28.89
CA LYS A 296 -33.52 33.47 27.74
C LYS A 296 -32.34 33.29 26.79
N MET A 297 -31.11 33.19 27.31
CA MET A 297 -29.90 33.00 26.51
C MET A 297 -29.89 31.66 25.77
N ILE A 298 -30.23 30.56 26.46
CA ILE A 298 -30.33 29.21 25.85
C ILE A 298 -31.35 29.22 24.71
N ARG A 299 -32.53 29.81 24.93
CA ARG A 299 -33.59 29.89 23.91
C ARG A 299 -33.14 30.65 22.67
N GLU A 300 -32.51 31.80 22.85
CA GLU A 300 -32.01 32.63 21.75
C GLU A 300 -30.85 31.94 21.01
N PHE A 301 -29.99 31.21 21.72
CA PHE A 301 -28.94 30.39 21.12
C PHE A 301 -29.49 29.25 20.26
N CYS A 302 -30.47 28.49 20.77
CA CYS A 302 -31.15 27.43 20.02
C CYS A 302 -31.82 27.98 18.75
N ARG A 303 -32.47 29.15 18.85
CA ARG A 303 -33.06 29.89 17.72
C ARG A 303 -32.01 30.26 16.67
N ALA A 304 -30.88 30.82 17.11
CA ALA A 304 -29.80 31.23 16.23
C ALA A 304 -29.23 30.03 15.44
N ILE A 305 -28.97 28.89 16.10
CA ILE A 305 -28.47 27.69 15.42
C ILE A 305 -29.49 27.11 14.43
N ALA A 306 -30.75 27.01 14.84
CA ALA A 306 -31.80 26.42 14.01
C ALA A 306 -32.12 27.25 12.75
N MET A 307 -31.92 28.58 12.79
CA MET A 307 -32.31 29.47 11.69
C MET A 307 -31.13 30.05 10.87
N CYS A 308 -29.96 30.24 11.48
CA CYS A 308 -28.75 30.75 10.83
C CYS A 308 -27.94 29.61 10.16
N ASN A 309 -28.54 29.01 9.15
CA ASN A 309 -27.98 27.96 8.30
C ASN A 309 -28.69 27.96 6.93
N GLU A 310 -28.15 27.25 5.96
CA GLU A 310 -28.74 27.05 4.63
C GLU A 310 -29.38 25.66 4.48
N THR A 311 -29.63 24.99 5.59
CA THR A 311 -30.07 23.59 5.60
C THR A 311 -31.52 23.49 5.14
N ILE A 312 -31.78 22.58 4.20
CA ILE A 312 -33.11 22.29 3.69
C ILE A 312 -33.64 21.03 4.39
N PRO A 313 -34.77 21.12 5.11
CA PRO A 313 -35.44 19.94 5.65
C PRO A 313 -36.12 19.19 4.50
N SER A 314 -35.75 17.92 4.33
CA SER A 314 -36.43 16.97 3.46
C SER A 314 -37.12 15.92 4.32
N PHE A 315 -38.32 15.50 3.92
CA PHE A 315 -39.03 14.44 4.63
C PHE A 315 -38.67 13.08 4.03
N GLU A 316 -38.08 12.20 4.84
CA GLU A 316 -37.90 10.80 4.43
C GLU A 316 -39.28 10.14 4.39
N PRO A 317 -39.76 9.70 3.21
CA PRO A 317 -41.14 9.21 3.06
C PRO A 317 -41.46 7.94 3.87
N LYS A 318 -40.44 7.31 4.49
CA LYS A 318 -40.55 5.98 5.12
C LYS A 318 -40.48 6.02 6.64
N THR A 319 -39.53 6.76 7.19
CA THR A 319 -39.36 6.93 8.64
C THR A 319 -40.23 8.07 9.16
N TYR A 320 -40.75 8.93 8.27
CA TYR A 320 -41.37 10.21 8.63
C TYR A 320 -40.46 11.11 9.45
N GLU A 321 -39.15 10.85 9.41
CA GLU A 321 -38.15 11.71 10.01
C GLU A 321 -37.72 12.80 9.03
N ILE A 322 -37.44 13.97 9.59
CA ILE A 322 -36.83 15.08 8.86
C ILE A 322 -35.35 14.78 8.67
N ILE A 323 -34.92 14.71 7.41
CA ILE A 323 -33.53 14.63 6.97
C ILE A 323 -33.06 16.03 6.59
N TYR A 324 -31.88 16.41 7.06
CA TYR A 324 -31.33 17.73 6.83
C TYR A 324 -30.27 17.66 5.74
N GLU A 325 -30.56 18.29 4.61
CA GLU A 325 -29.63 18.44 3.49
C GLU A 325 -28.99 19.82 3.57
N SER A 326 -27.66 19.88 3.65
CA SER A 326 -26.92 21.14 3.69
C SER A 326 -25.73 21.11 2.72
N GLN A 327 -25.30 22.29 2.28
CA GLN A 327 -24.07 22.46 1.50
C GLN A 327 -22.82 22.17 2.34
N SER A 328 -22.87 22.49 3.63
CA SER A 328 -21.76 22.29 4.56
C SER A 328 -22.10 21.20 5.58
N PRO A 329 -21.22 20.20 5.79
CA PRO A 329 -21.43 19.17 6.81
C PRO A 329 -21.40 19.75 8.23
N ASP A 330 -20.72 20.88 8.44
CA ASP A 330 -20.68 21.57 9.74
C ASP A 330 -22.09 22.10 10.09
N GLU A 331 -22.85 22.56 9.10
CA GLU A 331 -24.22 23.03 9.31
C GLU A 331 -25.20 21.90 9.55
N SER A 332 -25.10 20.80 8.79
CA SER A 332 -25.94 19.64 9.04
C SER A 332 -25.67 19.10 10.45
N ALA A 333 -24.41 19.03 10.89
CA ALA A 333 -24.04 18.62 12.25
C ALA A 333 -24.71 19.49 13.33
N LEU A 334 -24.76 20.82 13.12
CA LEU A 334 -25.41 21.75 14.03
C LEU A 334 -26.93 21.56 14.08
N VAL A 335 -27.59 21.43 12.91
CA VAL A 335 -29.06 21.27 12.85
C VAL A 335 -29.49 19.90 13.37
N TYR A 336 -28.73 18.84 13.09
CA TYR A 336 -28.95 17.53 13.71
C TYR A 336 -28.69 17.56 15.23
N GLY A 337 -27.67 18.31 15.67
CA GLY A 337 -27.39 18.54 17.09
C GLY A 337 -28.57 19.19 17.82
N ILE A 338 -29.11 20.28 17.28
CA ILE A 338 -30.23 20.98 17.91
C ILE A 338 -31.55 20.20 17.83
N LYS A 339 -31.75 19.38 16.78
CA LYS A 339 -32.87 18.43 16.70
C LYS A 339 -32.85 17.44 17.86
N THR A 340 -31.68 16.95 18.28
CA THR A 340 -31.58 16.05 19.45
C THR A 340 -31.95 16.72 20.76
N GLU A 341 -31.73 18.04 20.88
CA GLU A 341 -32.16 18.87 22.03
C GLU A 341 -33.66 19.22 21.99
N GLY A 342 -34.41 18.68 21.02
CA GLY A 342 -35.84 18.91 20.88
C GLY A 342 -36.21 20.20 20.15
N VAL A 343 -35.30 20.77 19.35
CA VAL A 343 -35.61 21.90 18.46
C VAL A 343 -35.45 21.46 17.01
N SER A 344 -36.55 21.39 16.26
CA SER A 344 -36.54 20.87 14.89
C SER A 344 -36.67 22.00 13.88
N LEU A 345 -35.80 22.07 12.87
CA LEU A 345 -36.08 22.84 11.67
C LEU A 345 -37.15 22.09 10.86
N ILE A 346 -38.33 22.71 10.66
CA ILE A 346 -39.51 22.07 10.04
C ILE A 346 -39.57 22.40 8.56
N GLU A 347 -39.54 23.68 8.23
CA GLU A 347 -39.65 24.19 6.86
C GLU A 347 -38.69 25.35 6.66
N ARG A 348 -38.05 25.42 5.48
CA ARG A 348 -37.22 26.55 5.07
C ARG A 348 -37.49 26.88 3.62
N ASN A 349 -38.06 28.04 3.37
CA ASN A 349 -38.28 28.63 2.06
C ASN A 349 -37.37 29.84 1.86
N ARG A 350 -37.38 30.46 0.66
CA ARG A 350 -36.62 31.69 0.40
C ARG A 350 -37.09 32.89 1.23
N THR A 351 -38.34 32.88 1.69
CA THR A 351 -39.01 34.01 2.35
C THR A 351 -39.42 33.73 3.80
N SER A 352 -39.40 32.48 4.24
CA SER A 352 -39.81 32.09 5.59
C SER A 352 -39.04 30.88 6.10
N VAL A 353 -38.89 30.79 7.43
CA VAL A 353 -38.34 29.62 8.13
C VAL A 353 -39.25 29.27 9.32
N SER A 354 -39.62 28.00 9.43
CA SER A 354 -40.43 27.47 10.54
C SER A 354 -39.60 26.53 11.39
N ILE A 355 -39.61 26.75 12.70
CA ILE A 355 -38.93 25.90 13.68
C ILE A 355 -39.94 25.37 14.70
N GLY A 356 -39.76 24.12 15.14
CA GLY A 356 -40.45 23.54 16.29
C GLY A 356 -39.63 23.76 17.55
N MET A 357 -40.11 24.59 18.47
CA MET A 357 -39.39 24.97 19.70
C MET A 357 -40.24 24.63 20.93
N TRP A 358 -39.59 24.16 22.00
CA TRP A 358 -40.25 23.95 23.29
C TRP A 358 -40.33 25.25 24.11
N GLY A 359 -41.34 25.37 24.98
CA GLY A 359 -41.50 26.53 25.88
C GLY A 359 -41.92 27.86 25.21
N SER A 360 -42.49 27.83 24.00
CA SER A 360 -43.06 29.03 23.35
C SER A 360 -44.25 29.60 24.15
N HIS A 361 -44.56 30.90 23.99
CA HIS A 361 -45.61 31.60 24.75
C HIS A 361 -47.01 30.95 24.63
N ASN A 362 -47.21 30.13 23.59
CA ASN A 362 -48.46 29.43 23.29
C ASN A 362 -48.40 27.91 23.60
N ALA A 363 -47.35 27.42 24.28
CA ALA A 363 -47.17 26.00 24.57
C ALA A 363 -47.86 25.60 25.89
N PRO A 364 -48.84 24.66 25.89
CA PRO A 364 -49.50 24.20 27.11
C PRO A 364 -48.65 23.23 27.95
N SER A 365 -47.53 22.72 27.42
CA SER A 365 -46.53 21.93 28.16
C SER A 365 -45.18 21.92 27.43
N LEU A 366 -44.06 21.76 28.15
CA LEU A 366 -42.71 21.63 27.56
C LEU A 366 -42.54 20.38 26.68
N LYS A 367 -43.47 19.41 26.75
CA LYS A 367 -43.44 18.18 25.95
C LYS A 367 -43.91 18.38 24.50
N ASN A 368 -44.66 19.45 24.21
CA ASN A 368 -45.16 19.73 22.86
C ASN A 368 -44.34 20.85 22.21
N GLN A 369 -43.71 20.57 21.07
CA GLN A 369 -43.11 21.59 20.21
C GLN A 369 -44.20 22.49 19.66
N VAL A 370 -44.00 23.80 19.73
CA VAL A 370 -44.84 24.78 19.04
C VAL A 370 -44.09 25.27 17.82
N GLU A 371 -44.78 25.31 16.68
CA GLU A 371 -44.23 25.85 15.44
C GLU A 371 -44.19 27.38 15.51
N GLU A 372 -42.99 27.95 15.38
CA GLU A 372 -42.75 29.38 15.25
C GLU A 372 -42.29 29.67 13.81
N THR A 373 -43.07 30.46 13.07
CA THR A 373 -42.74 30.88 11.70
C THR A 373 -42.13 32.28 11.69
N TYR A 374 -40.94 32.40 11.10
CA TYR A 374 -40.19 33.64 10.94
C TYR A 374 -40.16 34.04 9.47
N LYS A 375 -40.25 35.34 9.19
CA LYS A 375 -40.08 35.87 7.83
C LYS A 375 -38.61 36.20 7.59
N ILE A 376 -38.01 35.59 6.57
CA ILE A 376 -36.63 35.88 6.17
C ILE A 376 -36.63 37.20 5.40
N LEU A 377 -35.87 38.18 5.89
CA LEU A 377 -35.71 39.47 5.24
C LEU A 377 -34.48 39.45 4.33
N MET A 378 -33.33 39.02 4.88
CA MET A 378 -32.07 38.91 4.13
C MET A 378 -31.23 37.74 4.65
N VAL A 379 -30.46 37.12 3.74
CA VAL A 379 -29.48 36.07 4.05
C VAL A 379 -28.14 36.53 3.49
N PHE A 380 -27.12 36.56 4.33
CA PHE A 380 -25.75 36.80 3.92
C PHE A 380 -24.98 35.48 4.04
N GLU A 381 -24.78 34.86 2.88
CA GLU A 381 -24.18 33.54 2.74
C GLU A 381 -22.75 33.52 3.30
N PHE A 382 -22.28 32.32 3.62
CA PHE A 382 -20.90 32.11 4.02
C PHE A 382 -19.95 32.35 2.83
N ASN A 383 -18.90 33.14 3.04
CA ASN A 383 -17.79 33.25 2.10
C ASN A 383 -16.46 33.02 2.84
N SER A 384 -15.49 32.41 2.17
CA SER A 384 -14.14 32.14 2.72
C SER A 384 -13.42 33.41 3.16
N ASP A 385 -13.66 34.54 2.48
CA ASP A 385 -13.06 35.83 2.83
C ASP A 385 -13.68 36.41 4.11
N ARG A 386 -15.00 36.29 4.27
CA ARG A 386 -15.73 36.85 5.42
C ARG A 386 -15.78 35.92 6.65
N LYS A 387 -15.63 34.61 6.46
CA LYS A 387 -15.62 33.52 7.46
C LYS A 387 -16.81 33.49 8.45
N ARG A 388 -17.94 34.06 8.04
CA ARG A 388 -19.18 34.12 8.83
C ARG A 388 -20.40 34.06 7.92
N MET A 389 -21.52 33.68 8.50
CA MET A 389 -22.84 33.68 7.87
C MET A 389 -23.79 34.44 8.78
N SER A 390 -24.76 35.15 8.20
CA SER A 390 -25.78 35.84 8.98
C SER A 390 -27.12 35.88 8.28
N VAL A 391 -28.18 35.97 9.08
CA VAL A 391 -29.56 35.98 8.60
C VAL A 391 -30.34 37.03 9.37
N ILE A 392 -31.07 37.90 8.66
CA ILE A 392 -32.00 38.87 9.22
C ILE A 392 -33.42 38.31 9.10
N LEU A 393 -34.10 38.22 10.23
CA LEU A 393 -35.41 37.63 10.37
C LEU A 393 -36.37 38.60 11.06
N ARG A 394 -37.64 38.58 10.64
CA ARG A 394 -38.74 39.18 11.39
C ARG A 394 -39.41 38.10 12.23
N ARG A 395 -39.44 38.31 13.55
CA ARG A 395 -40.06 37.42 14.53
C ARG A 395 -41.60 37.47 14.44
N PRO A 396 -42.32 36.46 14.97
CA PRO A 396 -43.78 36.50 15.09
C PRO A 396 -44.33 37.70 15.87
N ASN A 397 -43.55 38.25 16.80
CA ASN A 397 -43.89 39.44 17.59
C ASN A 397 -43.59 40.77 16.88
N GLY A 398 -43.21 40.74 15.60
CA GLY A 398 -42.94 41.93 14.78
C GLY A 398 -41.49 42.45 14.84
N LYS A 399 -40.70 42.07 15.85
CA LYS A 399 -39.31 42.54 15.98
C LYS A 399 -38.37 41.97 14.90
N ILE A 400 -37.39 42.76 14.48
CA ILE A 400 -36.32 42.31 13.58
C ILE A 400 -35.10 41.85 14.39
N VAL A 401 -34.55 40.70 14.04
CA VAL A 401 -33.35 40.13 14.66
C VAL A 401 -32.36 39.68 13.59
N LEU A 402 -31.09 39.99 13.81
CA LEU A 402 -29.94 39.44 13.11
C LEU A 402 -29.34 38.30 13.94
N TYR A 403 -29.14 37.15 13.31
CA TYR A 403 -28.29 36.08 13.85
C TYR A 403 -27.04 35.97 13.01
N CYS A 404 -25.89 35.81 13.66
CA CYS A 404 -24.61 35.67 12.98
C CYS A 404 -23.82 34.51 13.62
N LYS A 405 -23.25 33.65 12.77
CA LYS A 405 -22.43 32.50 13.14
C LYS A 405 -21.15 32.54 12.33
N GLY A 406 -19.99 32.41 12.98
CA GLY A 406 -18.71 32.49 12.27
C GLY A 406 -17.51 32.03 13.10
N ALA A 407 -16.34 32.12 12.48
CA ALA A 407 -15.06 31.84 13.14
C ALA A 407 -14.79 32.84 14.28
N ASP A 408 -14.10 32.36 15.31
CA ASP A 408 -13.76 33.14 16.51
C ASP A 408 -12.89 34.36 16.21
N ASP A 409 -11.88 34.20 15.35
CA ASP A 409 -10.96 35.28 14.90
C ASP A 409 -11.70 36.48 14.29
N VAL A 410 -12.79 36.25 13.58
CA VAL A 410 -13.62 37.32 12.97
C VAL A 410 -14.68 37.82 13.93
N MET A 411 -15.39 36.91 14.60
CA MET A 411 -16.58 37.26 15.39
C MET A 411 -16.23 38.12 16.62
N PHE A 412 -15.09 37.92 17.28
CA PHE A 412 -14.70 38.75 18.42
C PHE A 412 -14.52 40.24 18.06
N SER A 413 -14.08 40.54 16.84
CA SER A 413 -13.91 41.93 16.35
C SER A 413 -15.24 42.65 16.07
N ARG A 414 -16.37 41.92 16.15
CA ARG A 414 -17.71 42.39 15.81
C ARG A 414 -18.66 42.46 17.00
N LEU A 415 -18.21 42.02 18.17
CA LEU A 415 -18.99 42.13 19.39
C LEU A 415 -19.06 43.58 19.87
N SER A 416 -20.17 43.96 20.49
CA SER A 416 -20.28 45.27 21.16
C SER A 416 -19.30 45.37 22.32
N GLU A 417 -18.59 46.50 22.41
CA GLU A 417 -17.72 46.84 23.54
C GLU A 417 -18.51 47.31 24.78
N ASP A 418 -19.82 47.55 24.63
CA ASP A 418 -20.68 47.95 25.73
C ASP A 418 -20.87 46.81 26.74
N SER A 419 -20.41 47.04 27.97
CA SER A 419 -20.55 46.14 29.11
C SER A 419 -22.00 45.78 29.46
N GLN A 420 -22.99 46.59 29.06
CA GLN A 420 -24.41 46.26 29.24
C GLN A 420 -24.90 45.22 28.22
N VAL A 421 -24.29 45.16 27.05
CA VAL A 421 -24.65 44.22 25.98
C VAL A 421 -23.88 42.91 26.14
N ASN A 422 -22.57 43.00 26.36
CA ASN A 422 -21.68 41.86 26.58
C ASN A 422 -20.93 42.01 27.90
N ASP A 423 -21.15 41.08 28.83
CA ASP A 423 -20.36 41.01 30.05
C ASP A 423 -18.89 40.67 29.71
N PRO A 424 -17.91 41.52 30.10
CA PRO A 424 -16.49 41.25 29.87
C PRO A 424 -16.04 39.91 30.44
N LYS A 425 -16.63 39.49 31.56
CA LYS A 425 -16.35 38.18 32.18
C LYS A 425 -16.80 37.04 31.27
N TYR A 426 -18.00 37.15 30.69
CA TYR A 426 -18.52 36.14 29.77
C TYR A 426 -17.68 36.00 28.49
N ILE A 427 -17.16 37.12 27.96
CA ILE A 427 -16.22 37.09 26.82
C ILE A 427 -14.94 36.35 27.20
N SER A 428 -14.38 36.63 28.39
CA SER A 428 -13.18 35.94 28.90
C SER A 428 -13.42 34.44 29.09
N ASP A 429 -14.55 34.07 29.71
CA ASP A 429 -14.92 32.67 29.91
C ASP A 429 -15.13 31.94 28.58
N THR A 430 -15.75 32.61 27.61
CA THR A 430 -15.87 32.08 26.24
C THR A 430 -14.50 31.83 25.62
N LYS A 431 -13.57 32.79 25.69
CA LYS A 431 -12.19 32.61 25.17
C LYS A 431 -11.47 31.44 25.84
N ASN A 432 -11.68 31.22 27.13
CA ASN A 432 -11.12 30.07 27.83
C ASN A 432 -11.75 28.75 27.36
N ALA A 433 -13.08 28.70 27.18
CA ALA A 433 -13.76 27.53 26.62
C ALA A 433 -13.32 27.22 25.18
N LEU A 434 -13.13 28.25 24.34
CA LEU A 434 -12.59 28.10 22.98
C LEU A 434 -11.21 27.43 22.99
N LYS A 435 -10.31 27.83 23.90
CA LYS A 435 -8.99 27.19 24.03
C LYS A 435 -9.11 25.71 24.36
N VAL A 436 -10.02 25.34 25.27
CA VAL A 436 -10.29 23.93 25.62
C VAL A 436 -10.81 23.17 24.39
N PHE A 437 -11.79 23.73 23.67
CA PHE A 437 -12.32 23.09 22.46
C PHE A 437 -11.27 22.93 21.36
N SER A 438 -10.39 23.91 21.19
CA SER A 438 -9.28 23.84 20.25
C SER A 438 -8.23 22.79 20.66
N GLN A 439 -7.96 22.62 21.96
CA GLN A 439 -7.10 21.57 22.50
C GLN A 439 -7.70 20.17 22.25
N ASP A 440 -9.01 20.03 22.40
CA ASP A 440 -9.75 18.79 22.12
C ASP A 440 -9.88 18.48 20.61
N GLY A 441 -9.41 19.37 19.75
CA GLY A 441 -9.43 19.15 18.31
C GLY A 441 -10.72 19.52 17.59
N LEU A 442 -11.63 20.22 18.28
CA LEU A 442 -12.95 20.54 17.77
C LEU A 442 -12.92 21.79 16.89
N ARG A 443 -13.72 21.80 15.82
CA ARG A 443 -13.99 23.00 15.02
C ARG A 443 -14.94 23.90 15.77
N VAL A 444 -14.56 25.14 16.01
CA VAL A 444 -15.34 26.05 16.84
C VAL A 444 -16.01 27.13 16.01
N LEU A 445 -17.28 27.44 16.33
CA LEU A 445 -18.02 28.55 15.76
C LEU A 445 -18.65 29.38 16.88
N LEU A 446 -18.48 30.70 16.81
CA LEU A 446 -19.16 31.65 17.69
C LEU A 446 -20.54 31.99 17.12
N VAL A 447 -21.50 32.17 18.02
CA VAL A 447 -22.88 32.53 17.70
C VAL A 447 -23.23 33.83 18.42
N ALA A 448 -23.72 34.81 17.67
CA ALA A 448 -24.10 36.12 18.18
C ALA A 448 -25.41 36.61 17.58
N THR A 449 -26.04 37.58 18.24
CA THR A 449 -27.33 38.17 17.82
C THR A 449 -27.37 39.68 18.00
N LYS A 450 -28.25 40.36 17.27
CA LYS A 450 -28.54 41.78 17.41
C LYS A 450 -30.02 42.03 17.11
N GLU A 451 -30.73 42.72 18.00
CA GLU A 451 -32.06 43.27 17.67
C GLU A 451 -31.85 44.55 16.84
N ILE A 452 -32.59 44.70 15.74
CA ILE A 452 -32.47 45.84 14.82
C ILE A 452 -33.81 46.60 14.84
N SER A 453 -33.76 47.94 14.83
CA SER A 453 -34.96 48.76 14.70
C SER A 453 -35.47 48.75 13.26
N GLU A 454 -36.75 49.07 13.05
CA GLU A 454 -37.32 49.11 11.70
C GLU A 454 -36.64 50.20 10.85
N GLU A 455 -36.29 51.34 11.46
CA GLU A 455 -35.60 52.47 10.83
C GLU A 455 -34.19 52.10 10.36
N ASP A 456 -33.40 51.47 11.24
CA ASP A 456 -32.04 51.01 10.91
C ASP A 456 -32.06 49.96 9.78
N PHE A 457 -33.07 49.09 9.78
CA PHE A 457 -33.21 48.07 8.74
C PHE A 457 -33.59 48.69 7.38
N ASP A 458 -34.49 49.67 7.36
CA ASP A 458 -34.89 50.35 6.13
C ASP A 458 -33.74 51.17 5.53
N GLU A 459 -32.95 51.87 6.36
CA GLU A 459 -31.73 52.55 5.92
C GLU A 459 -30.72 51.56 5.34
N PHE A 460 -30.46 50.47 6.06
CA PHE A 460 -29.55 49.42 5.59
C PHE A 460 -30.04 48.78 4.29
N SER A 461 -31.34 48.48 4.17
CA SER A 461 -31.94 47.85 2.99
C SER A 461 -31.77 48.73 1.75
N ASN A 462 -31.96 50.05 1.90
CA ASN A 462 -31.73 51.02 0.83
C ASN A 462 -30.25 51.06 0.40
N ASN A 463 -29.32 51.13 1.37
CA ASN A 463 -27.88 51.12 1.10
C ASN A 463 -27.43 49.81 0.43
N TYR A 464 -27.98 48.68 0.87
CA TYR A 464 -27.71 47.36 0.30
C TYR A 464 -28.24 47.23 -1.13
N TYR A 465 -29.41 47.80 -1.42
CA TYR A 465 -29.97 47.84 -2.77
C TYR A 465 -29.12 48.70 -3.71
N GLN A 466 -28.63 49.85 -3.25
CA GLN A 466 -27.69 50.70 -4.01
C GLN A 466 -26.36 49.99 -4.26
N ALA A 467 -25.77 49.33 -3.24
CA ALA A 467 -24.54 48.58 -3.40
C ALA A 467 -24.66 47.42 -4.40
N ASN A 468 -25.83 46.77 -4.47
CA ASN A 468 -26.09 45.71 -5.45
C ASN A 468 -26.24 46.21 -6.90
N GLN A 469 -26.55 47.48 -7.11
CA GLN A 469 -26.64 48.09 -8.45
C GLN A 469 -25.29 48.55 -9.00
N ASN A 470 -24.23 48.58 -8.18
CA ASN A 470 -22.89 48.94 -8.65
C ASN A 470 -22.39 47.94 -9.70
N ILE A 471 -21.92 48.46 -10.84
CA ILE A 471 -21.40 47.67 -11.96
C ILE A 471 -19.94 47.26 -11.70
N ASN A 472 -19.14 48.17 -11.13
CA ASN A 472 -17.73 47.92 -10.78
C ASN A 472 -17.61 47.59 -9.29
N ASN A 473 -16.82 46.57 -8.95
CA ASN A 473 -16.52 46.15 -7.57
C ASN A 473 -17.76 45.89 -6.69
N ARG A 474 -18.87 45.41 -7.28
CA ARG A 474 -20.12 45.08 -6.57
C ARG A 474 -19.88 44.26 -5.29
N ALA A 475 -19.08 43.21 -5.38
CA ALA A 475 -18.80 42.33 -4.24
C ALA A 475 -18.17 43.07 -3.05
N VAL A 476 -17.28 44.03 -3.31
CA VAL A 476 -16.62 44.84 -2.28
C VAL A 476 -17.61 45.83 -1.67
N ALA A 477 -18.37 46.55 -2.49
CA ALA A 477 -19.38 47.51 -2.03
C ALA A 477 -20.48 46.83 -1.18
N VAL A 478 -20.91 45.63 -1.58
CA VAL A 478 -21.89 44.85 -0.83
C VAL A 478 -21.31 44.39 0.51
N GLU A 479 -20.08 43.88 0.55
CA GLU A 479 -19.44 43.45 1.81
C GLU A 479 -19.20 44.64 2.77
N GLU A 480 -18.85 45.83 2.26
CA GLU A 480 -18.73 47.03 3.10
C GLU A 480 -20.05 47.37 3.81
N VAL A 481 -21.17 47.37 3.07
CA VAL A 481 -22.50 47.62 3.63
C VAL A 481 -22.90 46.51 4.60
N VAL A 482 -22.77 45.23 4.23
CA VAL A 482 -23.09 44.09 5.12
C VAL A 482 -22.24 44.14 6.39
N SER A 483 -20.99 44.56 6.28
CA SER A 483 -20.09 44.69 7.42
C SER A 483 -20.52 45.77 8.42
N THR A 484 -21.34 46.76 8.04
CA THR A 484 -21.81 47.78 9.00
C THR A 484 -22.90 47.23 9.91
N ILE A 485 -23.87 46.47 9.38
CA ILE A 485 -24.97 45.91 10.18
C ILE A 485 -24.50 44.80 11.12
N GLU A 486 -23.41 44.10 10.76
CA GLU A 486 -22.78 43.03 11.54
C GLU A 486 -21.80 43.53 12.61
N LYS A 487 -21.86 44.80 13.01
CA LYS A 487 -21.14 45.32 14.19
C LYS A 487 -22.03 45.36 15.42
N ASP A 488 -21.42 45.47 16.59
CA ASP A 488 -22.09 45.61 17.88
C ASP A 488 -22.99 44.42 18.24
N LEU A 489 -22.51 43.21 17.94
CA LEU A 489 -23.26 41.99 18.19
C LEU A 489 -23.21 41.59 19.68
N LYS A 490 -24.31 41.00 20.17
CA LYS A 490 -24.38 40.33 21.48
C LYS A 490 -23.97 38.87 21.36
N LEU A 491 -22.96 38.45 22.13
CA LEU A 491 -22.49 37.07 22.16
C LEU A 491 -23.52 36.16 22.83
N LEU A 492 -23.92 35.08 22.16
CA LEU A 492 -24.80 34.06 22.73
C LEU A 492 -24.00 32.86 23.27
N GLY A 493 -22.98 32.40 22.54
CA GLY A 493 -22.17 31.27 22.94
C GLY A 493 -21.27 30.74 21.82
N ALA A 494 -20.75 29.53 21.99
CA ALA A 494 -19.89 28.84 21.03
C ALA A 494 -20.36 27.39 20.80
N THR A 495 -20.13 26.84 19.61
CA THR A 495 -20.36 25.43 19.28
C THR A 495 -19.07 24.76 18.86
N ALA A 496 -18.90 23.48 19.18
CA ALA A 496 -17.70 22.71 18.90
C ALA A 496 -18.06 21.40 18.17
N ILE A 497 -17.58 21.28 16.94
CA ILE A 497 -17.90 20.19 16.01
C ILE A 497 -16.67 19.28 15.87
N GLU A 498 -16.87 17.98 16.04
CA GLU A 498 -15.86 16.94 15.90
C GLU A 498 -15.86 16.36 14.48
N ASP A 499 -14.68 16.26 13.87
CA ASP A 499 -14.44 15.47 12.64
C ASP A 499 -13.92 14.08 13.04
N ARG A 500 -14.81 13.09 13.10
CA ARG A 500 -14.47 11.79 13.67
C ARG A 500 -13.49 11.00 12.83
N LEU A 501 -12.52 10.39 13.50
CA LEU A 501 -11.63 9.40 12.91
C LEU A 501 -12.37 8.14 12.46
N GLN A 502 -11.84 7.47 11.45
CA GLN A 502 -12.31 6.15 11.04
C GLN A 502 -12.11 5.12 12.15
N ASP A 503 -12.89 4.03 12.11
CA ASP A 503 -12.81 2.96 13.10
C ASP A 503 -11.38 2.42 13.17
N LYS A 504 -10.83 2.33 14.38
CA LYS A 504 -9.49 1.80 14.67
C LYS A 504 -8.33 2.53 13.97
N ALA A 505 -8.52 3.78 13.53
CA ALA A 505 -7.46 4.55 12.90
C ALA A 505 -6.26 4.83 13.85
N PRO A 506 -6.46 5.29 15.10
CA PRO A 506 -5.36 5.51 16.04
C PRO A 506 -4.55 4.25 16.35
N GLU A 507 -5.22 3.11 16.56
CA GLU A 507 -4.58 1.81 16.84
C GLU A 507 -3.80 1.30 15.62
N THR A 508 -4.30 1.57 14.42
CA THR A 508 -3.61 1.23 13.17
C THR A 508 -2.35 2.06 13.00
N ILE A 509 -2.41 3.37 13.23
CA ILE A 509 -1.24 4.27 13.15
C ILE A 509 -0.20 3.91 14.20
N ASN A 510 -0.63 3.70 15.46
CA ASN A 510 0.29 3.29 16.52
C ASN A 510 1.02 1.98 16.18
N TYR A 511 0.30 0.99 15.62
CA TYR A 511 0.92 -0.26 15.18
C TYR A 511 1.92 -0.05 14.02
N ILE A 512 1.61 0.83 13.07
CA ILE A 512 2.50 1.20 11.96
C ILE A 512 3.79 1.82 12.50
N LEU A 513 3.67 2.76 13.45
CA LEU A 513 4.80 3.41 14.09
C LEU A 513 5.64 2.39 14.89
N GLN A 514 5.02 1.52 15.70
CA GLN A 514 5.76 0.47 16.42
C GLN A 514 6.50 -0.51 15.50
N SER A 515 6.06 -0.65 14.24
CA SER A 515 6.72 -1.49 13.23
C SER A 515 7.92 -0.82 12.56
N GLY A 516 8.24 0.43 12.93
CA GLY A 516 9.35 1.21 12.38
C GLY A 516 9.06 1.89 11.04
N ILE A 517 7.79 1.95 10.61
CA ILE A 517 7.38 2.66 9.40
C ILE A 517 7.12 4.13 9.75
N ARG A 518 7.64 5.05 8.94
CA ARG A 518 7.44 6.49 9.12
C ARG A 518 6.12 6.93 8.51
N PHE A 519 5.35 7.71 9.25
CA PHE A 519 4.03 8.18 8.83
C PHE A 519 4.02 9.70 8.69
N TRP A 520 3.77 10.21 7.48
CA TRP A 520 3.72 11.63 7.15
C TRP A 520 2.29 12.00 6.74
N LEU A 521 1.73 13.02 7.38
CA LEU A 521 0.38 13.53 7.10
C LEU A 521 0.47 14.71 6.13
N LEU A 522 -0.13 14.61 4.95
CA LEU A 522 -0.12 15.66 3.92
C LEU A 522 -1.54 16.16 3.67
N THR A 523 -1.95 17.24 4.34
CA THR A 523 -3.32 17.76 4.28
C THR A 523 -3.43 19.14 3.64
N GLY A 524 -4.58 19.39 3.00
CA GLY A 524 -4.99 20.71 2.54
C GLY A 524 -5.55 21.61 3.65
N ASP A 525 -5.76 21.07 4.86
CA ASP A 525 -6.38 21.81 5.96
C ASP A 525 -5.44 22.78 6.67
N LYS A 526 -6.03 23.60 7.54
CA LYS A 526 -5.29 24.50 8.44
C LYS A 526 -4.40 23.70 9.40
N GLN A 527 -3.34 24.38 9.84
CA GLN A 527 -2.34 23.81 10.74
C GLN A 527 -2.93 23.30 12.06
N GLU A 528 -3.77 24.08 12.72
CA GLU A 528 -4.41 23.70 13.99
C GLU A 528 -5.20 22.40 13.86
N THR A 529 -6.06 22.30 12.83
CA THR A 529 -6.82 21.08 12.54
C THR A 529 -5.92 19.88 12.28
N ALA A 530 -4.79 20.08 11.59
CA ALA A 530 -3.84 19.01 11.29
C ALA A 530 -3.09 18.54 12.54
N ILE A 531 -2.69 19.45 13.44
CA ILE A 531 -2.08 19.13 14.74
C ILE A 531 -3.07 18.36 15.62
N ASN A 532 -4.31 18.80 15.63
CA ASN A 532 -5.37 18.17 16.42
C ASN A 532 -5.63 16.73 15.96
N ILE A 533 -5.82 16.52 14.65
CA ILE A 533 -5.92 15.17 14.09
C ILE A 533 -4.64 14.38 14.32
N GLY A 534 -3.47 15.01 14.26
CA GLY A 534 -2.19 14.39 14.63
C GLY A 534 -2.22 13.83 16.07
N THR A 535 -2.77 14.59 17.01
CA THR A 535 -2.90 14.21 18.42
C THR A 535 -3.94 13.10 18.61
N SER A 536 -5.16 13.28 18.08
CA SER A 536 -6.24 12.28 18.17
C SER A 536 -5.89 10.95 17.50
N SER A 537 -5.07 10.98 16.45
CA SER A 537 -4.61 9.79 15.72
C SER A 537 -3.37 9.13 16.34
N LYS A 538 -2.86 9.64 17.47
CA LYS A 538 -1.61 9.21 18.12
C LYS A 538 -0.35 9.37 17.27
N LEU A 539 -0.40 10.23 16.24
CA LEU A 539 0.75 10.62 15.43
C LEU A 539 1.60 11.69 16.13
N LEU A 540 0.97 12.49 16.99
CA LEU A 540 1.61 13.40 17.93
C LEU A 540 1.30 12.92 19.36
N SER A 541 2.29 13.05 20.24
CA SER A 541 2.15 12.84 21.68
C SER A 541 2.50 14.12 22.40
N GLU A 542 1.98 14.32 23.62
CA GLU A 542 2.22 15.54 24.41
C GLU A 542 3.70 15.76 24.72
N ASP A 543 4.47 14.68 24.85
CA ASP A 543 5.91 14.73 25.09
C ASP A 543 6.76 15.20 23.88
N PHE A 544 6.14 15.43 22.71
CA PHE A 544 6.89 15.76 21.50
C PHE A 544 7.27 17.25 21.45
N ASN A 545 8.54 17.52 21.16
CA ASN A 545 9.00 18.85 20.79
C ASN A 545 8.53 19.19 19.37
N MET A 546 7.62 20.15 19.27
CA MET A 546 7.02 20.59 18.01
C MET A 546 7.89 21.65 17.33
N MET A 547 8.46 21.31 16.18
CA MET A 547 9.18 22.22 15.29
C MET A 547 8.23 22.73 14.20
N ILE A 548 7.79 23.98 14.33
CA ILE A 548 6.88 24.62 13.37
C ILE A 548 7.68 25.48 12.39
N LEU A 549 7.68 25.08 11.12
CA LEU A 549 8.34 25.77 10.02
C LEU A 549 7.31 26.57 9.20
N ASN A 550 7.02 27.78 9.68
CA ASN A 550 6.24 28.78 8.94
C ASN A 550 7.17 29.93 8.57
N ALA A 551 7.31 30.25 7.28
CA ALA A 551 8.14 31.34 6.78
C ALA A 551 7.37 32.17 5.75
N THR A 552 7.62 33.47 5.73
CA THR A 552 7.03 34.41 4.76
C THR A 552 7.97 34.71 3.61
N THR A 553 9.28 34.50 3.80
CA THR A 553 10.33 34.72 2.80
C THR A 553 11.29 33.53 2.72
N GLU A 554 11.97 33.38 1.57
CA GLU A 554 12.92 32.29 1.34
C GLU A 554 14.12 32.34 2.32
N ASN A 555 14.64 33.54 2.60
CA ASN A 555 15.74 33.73 3.56
C ASN A 555 15.34 33.34 4.98
N GLU A 556 14.15 33.72 5.43
CA GLU A 556 13.60 33.34 6.73
C GLU A 556 13.44 31.81 6.82
N CYS A 557 12.96 31.17 5.74
CA CYS A 557 12.81 29.73 5.66
C CYS A 557 14.17 29.02 5.86
N ASN A 558 15.20 29.47 5.13
CA ASN A 558 16.53 28.88 5.21
C ASN A 558 17.18 29.07 6.60
N GLN A 559 17.02 30.25 7.21
CA GLN A 559 17.49 30.52 8.58
C GLN A 559 16.79 29.63 9.62
N LYS A 560 15.46 29.46 9.52
CA LYS A 560 14.72 28.56 10.43
C LYS A 560 15.15 27.10 10.28
N LEU A 561 15.39 26.64 9.05
CA LEU A 561 15.93 25.30 8.78
C LEU A 561 17.32 25.11 9.42
N ASP A 562 18.20 26.10 9.30
CA ASP A 562 19.54 26.06 9.93
C ASP A 562 19.46 26.05 11.46
N ASN A 563 18.56 26.85 12.03
CA ASN A 563 18.33 26.87 13.47
C ASN A 563 17.81 25.51 13.97
N PHE A 564 16.86 24.87 13.27
CA PHE A 564 16.39 23.54 13.64
C PHE A 564 17.49 22.49 13.55
N ILE A 565 18.32 22.53 12.51
CA ILE A 565 19.48 21.63 12.40
C ILE A 565 20.45 21.86 13.57
N LYS A 566 20.69 23.11 13.95
CA LYS A 566 21.55 23.45 15.09
C LYS A 566 20.96 22.92 16.41
N THR A 567 19.67 23.12 16.66
CA THR A 567 18.98 22.58 17.84
C THR A 567 19.05 21.05 17.89
N LEU A 568 18.90 20.37 16.75
CA LEU A 568 19.06 18.92 16.65
C LEU A 568 20.51 18.45 16.85
N LYS A 569 21.50 19.31 16.58
CA LYS A 569 22.92 19.02 16.87
C LYS A 569 23.25 19.19 18.35
N ASP A 570 22.78 20.28 18.94
CA ASP A 570 23.13 20.69 20.30
C ASP A 570 22.51 19.74 21.35
N ASN A 571 21.39 19.08 21.05
CA ASN A 571 20.72 18.13 21.95
C ASN A 571 21.36 16.72 22.02
N ASN A 572 22.60 16.53 21.53
CA ASN A 572 23.29 15.22 21.43
C ASN A 572 22.52 14.13 20.66
N SER A 573 21.52 14.54 19.87
CA SER A 573 20.73 13.70 18.97
C SER A 573 21.43 13.41 17.63
N TRP A 574 22.58 14.05 17.38
CA TRP A 574 23.31 13.92 16.12
C TRP A 574 24.22 12.68 16.08
N GLY A 575 23.61 11.51 16.03
CA GLY A 575 24.28 10.24 15.75
C GLY A 575 24.00 9.72 14.33
N VAL A 576 25.08 9.45 13.57
CA VAL A 576 25.17 8.89 12.20
C VAL A 576 24.36 9.63 11.12
N ASP A 577 25.07 10.28 10.18
CA ASP A 577 24.48 10.90 8.99
C ASP A 577 23.73 9.87 8.12
N HIS A 578 22.40 10.00 8.03
CA HIS A 578 21.56 9.26 7.08
C HIS A 578 21.52 9.88 5.68
N THR A 579 22.35 10.89 5.42
CA THR A 579 22.47 11.51 4.10
C THR A 579 23.09 10.53 3.11
N PRO A 580 22.61 10.45 1.85
CA PRO A 580 23.34 9.75 0.81
C PRO A 580 24.74 10.39 0.64
N GLU A 581 25.81 9.62 0.87
CA GLU A 581 27.16 10.03 0.49
C GLU A 581 27.17 10.52 -0.95
N GLU A 582 27.79 11.68 -1.17
CA GLU A 582 27.81 12.39 -2.44
C GLU A 582 28.20 11.50 -3.62
N SER A 583 27.32 11.39 -4.61
CA SER A 583 27.66 10.94 -5.95
C SER A 583 28.39 12.06 -6.70
N VAL A 584 29.63 12.36 -6.29
CA VAL A 584 30.56 13.18 -7.07
C VAL A 584 31.63 12.26 -7.67
N ASN A 585 31.40 11.90 -8.93
CA ASN A 585 32.37 11.64 -9.99
C ASN A 585 33.85 11.40 -9.57
N LYS A 586 34.23 10.18 -9.16
CA LYS A 586 35.64 9.72 -9.17
C LYS A 586 35.76 8.24 -9.54
N GLY A 587 35.63 7.95 -10.83
CA GLY A 587 35.62 6.60 -11.42
C GLY A 587 36.93 5.81 -11.41
N TRP A 588 38.07 6.34 -10.93
CA TRP A 588 39.37 5.64 -11.01
C TRP A 588 40.09 5.44 -9.67
N LYS A 589 39.74 6.20 -8.61
CA LYS A 589 40.37 6.04 -7.28
C LYS A 589 39.76 4.90 -6.44
N LYS A 590 38.57 4.41 -6.79
CA LYS A 590 37.85 3.35 -6.05
C LYS A 590 38.46 1.96 -6.24
N PHE A 591 39.06 1.69 -7.41
CA PHE A 591 39.70 0.40 -7.72
C PHE A 591 40.97 0.17 -6.88
N LEU A 592 41.79 1.21 -6.68
CA LEU A 592 43.02 1.12 -5.88
C LEU A 592 42.77 1.12 -4.36
N SER A 593 41.64 1.68 -3.90
CA SER A 593 41.28 1.66 -2.46
C SER A 593 40.80 0.29 -1.96
N HIS A 594 40.43 -0.63 -2.87
CA HIS A 594 40.03 -2.00 -2.49
C HIS A 594 41.20 -2.89 -2.04
N PHE A 595 42.45 -2.49 -2.32
CA PHE A 595 43.64 -3.31 -2.00
C PHE A 595 44.43 -2.83 -0.78
N LYS A 596 44.03 -1.76 -0.08
CA LYS A 596 44.74 -1.29 1.12
C LYS A 596 43.85 -1.28 2.37
N LYS A 597 44.02 -2.35 3.16
CA LYS A 597 43.68 -2.55 4.58
C LYS A 597 42.21 -2.35 4.99
N ASN A 598 41.44 -3.45 4.90
CA ASN A 598 40.31 -3.67 5.80
C ASN A 598 40.85 -4.12 7.17
N LYS A 599 40.93 -3.19 8.14
CA LYS A 599 40.56 -3.58 9.51
C LYS A 599 39.04 -3.63 9.50
N LEU A 600 38.47 -4.84 9.41
CA LEU A 600 37.06 -5.04 9.72
C LEU A 600 36.84 -4.60 11.17
N PRO A 601 35.79 -3.82 11.49
CA PRO A 601 35.19 -3.93 12.80
C PRO A 601 34.46 -5.28 12.82
N MET A 602 35.12 -6.28 13.40
CA MET A 602 34.46 -7.48 13.90
C MET A 602 33.77 -7.12 15.21
N THR A 603 32.59 -7.73 15.39
CA THR A 603 31.87 -7.95 16.66
C THR A 603 31.42 -6.72 17.45
N GLU A 604 30.20 -6.25 17.16
CA GLU A 604 29.29 -5.67 18.17
C GLU A 604 27.84 -5.71 17.63
N THR A 605 27.37 -6.91 17.29
CA THR A 605 26.02 -7.19 16.77
C THR A 605 24.90 -6.99 17.81
N GLY A 606 25.22 -6.52 19.02
CA GLY A 606 24.26 -6.21 20.08
C GLY A 606 23.93 -4.73 20.24
N GLU A 607 24.84 -3.81 19.86
CA GLU A 607 24.66 -2.37 20.15
C GLU A 607 23.85 -1.62 19.09
N GLU A 608 23.93 -2.02 17.80
CA GLU A 608 23.07 -1.44 16.76
C GLU A 608 21.60 -1.84 16.90
N ALA A 609 21.33 -3.01 17.50
CA ALA A 609 19.97 -3.45 17.83
C ALA A 609 19.41 -2.66 19.03
N LYS A 610 20.23 -2.40 20.07
CA LYS A 610 19.87 -1.52 21.20
C LYS A 610 19.73 -0.05 20.81
N ARG A 611 20.48 0.44 19.81
CA ARG A 611 20.30 1.80 19.26
C ARG A 611 18.97 1.98 18.52
N LEU A 612 18.42 0.91 17.95
CA LEU A 612 17.06 0.94 17.38
C LEU A 612 15.96 0.76 18.45
N GLU A 613 16.30 0.38 19.68
CA GLU A 613 15.35 0.34 20.82
C GLU A 613 15.13 1.74 21.45
N GLN A 614 15.96 2.74 21.15
CA GLN A 614 15.63 4.17 21.34
C GLN A 614 14.87 4.67 20.10
N ILE A 615 13.63 4.20 19.93
CA ILE A 615 13.02 4.08 18.61
C ILE A 615 12.98 5.40 17.82
N TRP A 616 12.76 6.58 18.43
CA TRP A 616 12.95 7.88 17.75
C TRP A 616 13.15 9.03 18.76
N GLU A 617 13.76 10.13 18.31
CA GLU A 617 13.65 11.40 19.03
C GLU A 617 12.19 11.85 19.06
N LYS A 618 11.73 12.35 20.21
CA LYS A 618 10.39 12.89 20.44
C LYS A 618 10.22 14.25 19.75
N ASN A 619 10.41 14.30 18.44
CA ASN A 619 10.44 15.50 17.62
C ASN A 619 9.38 15.38 16.52
N ALA A 620 8.56 16.42 16.35
CA ALA A 620 7.56 16.50 15.27
C ALA A 620 7.79 17.74 14.41
N LEU A 621 7.75 17.59 13.08
CA LEU A 621 7.91 18.71 12.14
C LEU A 621 6.56 19.09 11.53
N ILE A 622 6.19 20.36 11.64
CA ILE A 622 4.95 20.91 11.06
C ILE A 622 5.35 21.98 10.04
N VAL A 623 4.89 21.85 8.79
CA VAL A 623 5.23 22.78 7.69
C VAL A 623 3.98 23.19 6.92
N ASP A 624 3.85 24.46 6.57
CA ASP A 624 2.75 24.94 5.74
C ASP A 624 3.07 24.95 4.23
N GLY A 625 2.02 24.95 3.39
CA GLY A 625 2.13 24.96 1.94
C GLY A 625 2.81 26.21 1.37
N GLY A 626 2.74 27.34 2.10
CA GLY A 626 3.48 28.57 1.76
C GLY A 626 4.98 28.34 1.85
N THR A 627 5.46 27.83 3.00
CA THR A 627 6.87 27.50 3.20
C THR A 627 7.36 26.41 2.26
N LEU A 628 6.56 25.37 2.00
CA LEU A 628 6.91 24.32 1.04
C LEU A 628 7.14 24.87 -0.37
N SER A 629 6.48 25.98 -0.74
CA SER A 629 6.72 26.63 -2.03
C SER A 629 8.12 27.25 -2.12
N PHE A 630 8.67 27.77 -1.02
CA PHE A 630 10.07 28.23 -1.00
C PHE A 630 11.05 27.06 -1.08
N ILE A 631 10.74 25.93 -0.45
CA ILE A 631 11.60 24.72 -0.47
C ILE A 631 11.66 24.10 -1.88
N PHE A 632 10.53 24.04 -2.58
CA PHE A 632 10.42 23.41 -3.91
C PHE A 632 10.50 24.38 -5.10
N GLY A 633 10.55 25.70 -4.87
CA GLY A 633 10.38 26.73 -5.89
C GLY A 633 8.91 26.98 -6.25
N SER A 634 8.60 28.24 -6.63
CA SER A 634 7.24 28.66 -7.01
C SER A 634 6.71 27.87 -8.21
N THR A 635 5.39 27.64 -8.23
CA THR A 635 4.71 26.82 -9.25
C THR A 635 4.69 27.46 -10.64
N THR A 636 4.87 28.78 -10.72
CA THR A 636 4.67 29.58 -11.93
C THR A 636 5.76 29.37 -12.98
N GLU A 637 7.04 29.32 -12.60
CA GLU A 637 8.15 29.27 -13.58
C GLU A 637 8.21 27.94 -14.34
N ALA A 638 7.97 26.81 -13.66
CA ALA A 638 8.00 25.49 -14.28
C ALA A 638 6.74 25.19 -15.13
N GLU A 639 5.60 25.80 -14.81
CA GLU A 639 4.36 25.65 -15.59
C GLU A 639 4.32 26.59 -16.79
N GLU A 640 4.80 27.83 -16.67
CA GLU A 640 5.00 28.75 -17.80
C GLU A 640 6.05 28.21 -18.78
N GLU A 641 7.17 27.64 -18.32
CA GLU A 641 8.13 27.01 -19.24
C GLU A 641 7.58 25.75 -19.93
N ALA A 642 6.74 24.96 -19.24
CA ALA A 642 6.14 23.76 -19.81
C ALA A 642 4.97 24.07 -20.77
N GLN A 643 4.24 25.17 -20.54
CA GLN A 643 3.19 25.66 -21.43
C GLN A 643 3.76 26.42 -22.63
N ASN A 644 4.80 27.26 -22.45
CA ASN A 644 5.48 27.97 -23.54
C ASN A 644 6.19 27.00 -24.50
N LYS A 645 6.71 25.86 -24.01
CA LYS A 645 7.27 24.79 -24.87
C LYS A 645 6.22 24.03 -25.68
N LYS A 646 4.94 24.04 -25.27
CA LYS A 646 3.84 23.42 -26.03
C LYS A 646 3.18 24.37 -27.02
N HIS A 647 3.15 25.68 -26.73
CA HIS A 647 2.58 26.67 -27.65
C HIS A 647 3.48 27.01 -28.84
N HIS A 648 4.80 26.84 -28.74
CA HIS A 648 5.69 27.10 -29.89
C HIS A 648 5.74 26.02 -30.98
N ASN A 649 5.02 24.89 -30.85
CA ASN A 649 5.10 23.80 -31.82
C ASN A 649 3.83 23.48 -32.61
N LYS A 650 2.76 24.30 -32.56
CA LYS A 650 1.59 24.10 -33.43
C LYS A 650 0.81 25.39 -33.69
N ILE A 651 1.33 26.28 -34.53
CA ILE A 651 0.51 27.12 -35.43
C ILE A 651 1.32 27.36 -36.71
N ALA A 652 1.06 26.58 -37.76
CA ALA A 652 1.38 27.00 -39.12
C ALA A 652 0.03 27.30 -39.81
N PRO A 653 -0.17 28.48 -40.41
CA PRO A 653 -1.36 28.74 -41.21
C PRO A 653 -1.26 27.97 -42.53
N TYR A 654 -2.40 27.45 -42.97
CA TYR A 654 -2.58 26.81 -44.26
C TYR A 654 -2.63 27.90 -45.36
N SER A 655 -1.77 27.79 -46.39
CA SER A 655 -2.05 28.29 -47.74
C SER A 655 -1.46 27.31 -48.77
N PRO A 656 -2.13 27.08 -49.90
CA PRO A 656 -1.70 26.09 -50.89
C PRO A 656 -0.71 26.69 -51.91
N GLU A 657 0.00 25.78 -52.57
CA GLU A 657 0.75 25.93 -53.85
C GLU A 657 2.27 26.20 -53.80
N ASP A 658 2.96 25.18 -54.32
CA ASP A 658 4.12 25.16 -55.21
C ASP A 658 5.58 25.29 -54.73
N ASN A 659 6.34 24.31 -55.25
CA ASN A 659 7.78 24.24 -55.51
C ASN A 659 8.71 23.62 -54.45
N ASP A 660 8.73 22.29 -54.48
CA ASP A 660 9.90 21.46 -54.21
C ASP A 660 11.08 21.89 -55.10
N ILE A 661 12.02 22.69 -54.57
CA ILE A 661 13.44 22.74 -55.00
C ILE A 661 14.33 23.46 -53.96
N GLU A 662 13.79 24.21 -52.99
CA GLU A 662 14.62 25.00 -52.05
C GLU A 662 15.01 24.32 -50.73
N LYS A 663 14.66 23.04 -50.51
CA LYS A 663 15.00 22.32 -49.27
C LYS A 663 16.40 21.71 -49.21
N LYS A 664 17.15 21.68 -50.32
CA LYS A 664 18.49 21.07 -50.36
C LYS A 664 19.66 22.06 -50.25
N LYS A 665 19.40 23.37 -50.11
CA LYS A 665 20.47 24.39 -49.98
C LYS A 665 20.55 25.07 -48.61
N LYS A 666 19.61 24.80 -47.68
CA LYS A 666 19.63 25.40 -46.33
C LYS A 666 20.17 24.49 -45.22
N GLU A 667 20.57 23.25 -45.53
CA GLU A 667 21.18 22.34 -44.55
C GLU A 667 22.72 22.44 -44.47
N GLU A 668 23.38 23.21 -45.35
CA GLU A 668 24.86 23.34 -45.36
C GLU A 668 25.42 24.67 -44.84
N GLU A 669 24.59 25.69 -44.54
CA GLU A 669 25.08 27.01 -44.07
C GLU A 669 24.91 27.29 -42.56
N GLU A 670 24.28 26.41 -41.78
CA GLU A 670 24.10 26.61 -40.32
C GLU A 670 25.21 25.97 -39.44
N ASN A 671 26.36 25.60 -40.01
CA ASN A 671 27.49 25.04 -39.24
C ASN A 671 28.58 26.04 -38.85
N ASN A 672 28.47 27.32 -39.20
CA ASN A 672 29.46 28.32 -38.81
C ASN A 672 28.78 29.62 -38.38
N ASN A 673 28.45 29.73 -37.07
CA ASN A 673 28.73 30.90 -36.24
C ASN A 673 28.01 30.77 -34.89
N HIS A 674 28.79 30.63 -33.81
CA HIS A 674 28.31 30.82 -32.45
C HIS A 674 27.83 32.27 -32.23
N PRO A 675 26.73 32.45 -31.49
CA PRO A 675 26.78 33.37 -30.37
C PRO A 675 26.27 32.73 -29.07
N ASN A 676 27.13 32.86 -28.05
CA ASN A 676 26.88 32.84 -26.60
C ASN A 676 25.72 32.03 -26.02
N LYS A 677 26.13 30.97 -25.31
CA LYS A 677 25.40 30.22 -24.28
C LYS A 677 24.58 31.12 -23.35
N GLY A 678 23.27 31.15 -23.55
CA GLY A 678 22.31 31.27 -22.44
C GLY A 678 22.22 29.90 -21.75
N SER A 679 22.63 29.82 -20.48
CA SER A 679 22.63 28.60 -19.69
C SER A 679 21.21 28.06 -19.49
N SER A 680 20.85 27.05 -20.28
CA SER A 680 19.66 26.22 -20.06
C SER A 680 19.79 25.47 -18.73
N PHE A 681 19.21 25.98 -17.65
CA PHE A 681 19.01 25.23 -16.41
C PHE A 681 17.84 24.26 -16.62
N LYS A 682 18.12 23.07 -17.17
CA LYS A 682 17.21 21.93 -16.99
C LYS A 682 17.14 21.65 -15.49
N TYR A 683 15.95 21.76 -14.89
CA TYR A 683 15.69 21.29 -13.53
C TYR A 683 15.85 19.76 -13.51
N ASP A 684 17.07 19.30 -13.24
CA ASP A 684 17.39 17.89 -13.15
C ASP A 684 16.81 17.37 -11.82
N GLN A 685 15.73 16.57 -11.88
CA GLN A 685 15.05 16.02 -10.70
C GLN A 685 15.97 15.17 -9.81
N ASN A 686 17.18 14.88 -10.26
CA ASN A 686 18.21 14.18 -9.51
C ASN A 686 19.07 15.11 -8.63
N VAL A 687 19.08 16.42 -8.89
CA VAL A 687 19.87 17.40 -8.14
C VAL A 687 19.00 18.02 -7.06
N MET A 688 19.30 17.67 -5.81
CA MET A 688 18.60 18.18 -4.63
C MET A 688 19.08 19.59 -4.29
N THR A 689 18.17 20.54 -4.08
CA THR A 689 18.54 21.89 -3.62
C THR A 689 18.99 21.87 -2.16
N SER A 690 19.75 22.89 -1.73
CA SER A 690 20.22 22.98 -0.35
C SER A 690 19.06 22.98 0.66
N MET A 691 17.96 23.69 0.37
CA MET A 691 16.79 23.72 1.26
C MET A 691 16.04 22.38 1.29
N GLN A 692 15.91 21.70 0.15
CA GLN A 692 15.33 20.35 0.09
C GLN A 692 16.15 19.36 0.90
N ARG A 693 17.49 19.46 0.86
CA ARG A 693 18.39 18.64 1.66
C ARG A 693 18.15 18.86 3.15
N LYS A 694 18.14 20.12 3.60
CA LYS A 694 17.88 20.49 5.02
C LYS A 694 16.51 20.01 5.48
N PHE A 695 15.46 20.24 4.68
CA PHE A 695 14.10 19.77 4.97
C PHE A 695 14.03 18.25 5.10
N LEU A 696 14.61 17.52 4.14
CA LEU A 696 14.64 16.07 4.16
C LEU A 696 15.41 15.54 5.37
N GLU A 697 16.55 16.15 5.68
CA GLU A 697 17.38 15.81 6.82
C GLU A 697 16.63 15.94 8.15
N ILE A 698 15.97 17.08 8.39
CA ILE A 698 15.12 17.29 9.57
C ILE A 698 13.96 16.27 9.59
N GLY A 699 13.26 16.11 8.46
CA GLY A 699 12.13 15.18 8.35
C GLY A 699 12.50 13.71 8.57
N THR A 700 13.74 13.32 8.27
CA THR A 700 14.25 11.96 8.59
C THR A 700 14.64 11.77 10.05
N ARG A 701 14.74 12.82 10.86
CA ARG A 701 15.02 12.69 12.30
C ARG A 701 13.76 12.84 13.16
N CYS A 702 12.75 13.53 12.64
CA CYS A 702 11.44 13.61 13.30
C CYS A 702 10.71 12.26 13.29
N HIS A 703 9.99 12.01 14.38
CA HIS A 703 9.05 10.89 14.54
C HIS A 703 7.88 11.02 13.55
N SER A 704 7.29 12.21 13.48
CA SER A 704 6.19 12.53 12.58
C SER A 704 6.40 13.85 11.86
N VAL A 705 5.88 13.92 10.64
CA VAL A 705 5.91 15.12 9.79
C VAL A 705 4.49 15.41 9.31
N ILE A 706 4.03 16.63 9.55
CA ILE A 706 2.71 17.10 9.15
C ILE A 706 2.89 18.28 8.21
N CYS A 707 2.39 18.15 6.98
CA CYS A 707 2.34 19.24 6.02
C CYS A 707 0.90 19.73 5.89
N CYS A 708 0.67 21.04 6.08
CA CYS A 708 -0.64 21.68 6.13
C CYS A 708 -0.83 22.63 4.95
N ARG A 709 -2.08 22.91 4.54
CA ARG A 709 -2.41 23.79 3.39
C ARG A 709 -1.67 23.40 2.09
N VAL A 710 -1.47 22.11 1.86
CA VAL A 710 -0.68 21.58 0.74
C VAL A 710 -1.56 21.37 -0.49
N THR A 711 -1.12 21.84 -1.65
CA THR A 711 -1.78 21.57 -2.94
C THR A 711 -1.51 20.13 -3.43
N PRO A 712 -2.37 19.55 -4.30
CA PRO A 712 -2.14 18.21 -4.87
C PRO A 712 -0.73 17.99 -5.43
N ILE A 713 -0.23 18.96 -6.21
CA ILE A 713 1.11 18.90 -6.81
C ILE A 713 2.21 18.94 -5.76
N GLN A 714 2.06 19.74 -4.70
CA GLN A 714 3.02 19.78 -3.61
C GLN A 714 3.05 18.45 -2.85
N LYS A 715 1.90 17.81 -2.60
CA LYS A 715 1.86 16.46 -2.00
C LYS A 715 2.71 15.47 -2.82
N ALA A 716 2.53 15.48 -4.13
CA ALA A 716 3.30 14.63 -5.05
C ALA A 716 4.81 14.96 -5.07
N ARG A 717 5.21 16.22 -4.91
CA ARG A 717 6.62 16.65 -4.83
C ARG A 717 7.29 16.14 -3.55
N VAL A 718 6.61 16.23 -2.41
CA VAL A 718 7.11 15.69 -1.13
C VAL A 718 7.37 14.18 -1.23
N VAL A 719 6.41 13.42 -1.77
CA VAL A 719 6.57 11.97 -1.99
C VAL A 719 7.77 11.67 -2.89
N LYS A 720 7.92 12.41 -3.99
CA LYS A 720 9.05 12.24 -4.92
C LYS A 720 10.40 12.55 -4.28
N LEU A 721 10.47 13.61 -3.46
CA LEU A 721 11.69 13.99 -2.76
C LEU A 721 12.20 12.82 -1.90
N VAL A 722 11.31 12.25 -1.07
CA VAL A 722 11.64 11.11 -0.20
C VAL A 722 12.01 9.88 -1.04
N LYS A 723 11.21 9.55 -2.05
CA LYS A 723 11.42 8.38 -2.92
C LYS A 723 12.74 8.42 -3.67
N ILE A 724 13.07 9.54 -4.31
CA ILE A 724 14.24 9.67 -5.18
C ILE A 724 15.52 9.77 -4.35
N HIS A 725 15.54 10.62 -3.32
CA HIS A 725 16.78 10.92 -2.60
C HIS A 725 17.09 9.94 -1.48
N LEU A 726 16.09 9.41 -0.77
CA LEU A 726 16.34 8.38 0.25
C LEU A 726 16.36 6.96 -0.33
N LYS A 727 15.86 6.76 -1.57
CA LYS A 727 15.70 5.46 -2.24
C LYS A 727 14.86 4.44 -1.44
N LYS A 728 14.10 4.90 -0.44
CA LYS A 728 13.23 4.09 0.41
C LYS A 728 11.89 3.80 -0.27
N THR A 729 11.21 2.75 0.16
CA THR A 729 9.91 2.37 -0.42
C THR A 729 8.80 3.22 0.19
N THR A 730 8.09 3.92 -0.70
CA THR A 730 7.07 4.89 -0.36
C THR A 730 5.68 4.38 -0.69
N LEU A 731 4.76 4.52 0.25
CA LEU A 731 3.34 4.22 0.09
C LEU A 731 2.54 5.50 0.26
N ALA A 732 1.55 5.75 -0.59
CA ALA A 732 0.61 6.86 -0.45
C ALA A 732 -0.83 6.38 -0.38
N ILE A 733 -1.63 6.92 0.53
CA ILE A 733 -3.05 6.60 0.72
C ILE A 733 -3.92 7.86 0.67
N GLY A 734 -5.03 7.78 -0.05
CA GLY A 734 -6.00 8.88 -0.20
C GLY A 734 -7.35 8.40 -0.75
N ASP A 735 -8.39 9.23 -0.68
CA ASP A 735 -9.75 8.88 -1.15
C ASP A 735 -10.21 9.72 -2.35
N GLY A 736 -9.68 10.93 -2.49
CA GLY A 736 -10.17 11.94 -3.43
C GLY A 736 -9.34 12.11 -4.71
N ALA A 737 -9.86 12.94 -5.62
CA ALA A 737 -9.18 13.34 -6.84
C ALA A 737 -7.87 14.12 -6.56
N ASN A 738 -7.82 14.83 -5.42
CA ASN A 738 -6.68 15.62 -4.98
C ASN A 738 -5.46 14.73 -4.67
N ASP A 739 -5.69 13.50 -4.22
CA ASP A 739 -4.62 12.60 -3.79
C ASP A 739 -4.08 11.73 -4.92
N VAL A 740 -4.74 11.72 -6.09
CA VAL A 740 -4.31 10.89 -7.22
C VAL A 740 -2.88 11.22 -7.64
N SER A 741 -2.49 12.49 -7.59
CA SER A 741 -1.12 12.92 -7.91
C SER A 741 -0.08 12.36 -6.91
N MET A 742 -0.43 12.28 -5.63
CA MET A 742 0.36 11.70 -4.55
C MET A 742 0.45 10.16 -4.69
N ILE A 743 -0.70 9.49 -4.88
CA ILE A 743 -0.85 8.04 -5.09
C ILE A 743 -0.02 7.56 -6.29
N LYS A 744 -0.01 8.33 -7.39
CA LYS A 744 0.79 8.00 -8.58
C LYS A 744 2.28 8.26 -8.41
N ALA A 745 2.67 9.19 -7.53
CA ALA A 745 4.08 9.51 -7.27
C ALA A 745 4.78 8.42 -6.44
N ALA A 746 4.07 7.84 -5.47
CA ALA A 746 4.57 6.80 -4.58
C ALA A 746 4.91 5.49 -5.31
N ASP A 747 5.71 4.63 -4.68
CA ASP A 747 5.96 3.27 -5.17
C ASP A 747 4.70 2.42 -5.11
N VAL A 748 3.94 2.52 -4.01
CA VAL A 748 2.65 1.87 -3.83
C VAL A 748 1.58 2.93 -3.58
N GLY A 749 0.48 2.88 -4.33
CA GLY A 749 -0.65 3.77 -4.18
C GLY A 749 -1.89 3.04 -3.69
N ILE A 750 -2.55 3.57 -2.65
CA ILE A 750 -3.77 3.01 -2.07
C ILE A 750 -4.91 4.01 -2.17
N GLY A 751 -6.06 3.55 -2.67
CA GLY A 751 -7.28 4.32 -2.80
C GLY A 751 -8.32 3.89 -1.77
N ILE A 752 -8.84 4.83 -0.97
CA ILE A 752 -9.99 4.55 -0.10
C ILE A 752 -11.28 4.72 -0.89
N MET A 753 -12.18 3.74 -0.77
CA MET A 753 -13.48 3.74 -1.44
C MET A 753 -14.46 4.67 -0.71
N GLY A 754 -14.26 5.99 -0.83
CA GLY A 754 -15.08 7.01 -0.18
C GLY A 754 -16.40 7.33 -0.88
N LYS A 755 -17.13 8.32 -0.34
CA LYS A 755 -18.32 8.93 -0.98
C LYS A 755 -17.94 9.97 -2.06
N GLU A 756 -16.68 10.41 -2.09
CA GLU A 756 -16.17 11.50 -2.96
C GLU A 756 -15.85 11.07 -4.41
N GLY A 757 -16.09 9.80 -4.74
CA GLY A 757 -16.02 9.26 -6.11
C GLY A 757 -14.91 8.23 -6.31
N ALA A 758 -15.01 7.44 -7.38
CA ALA A 758 -14.11 6.32 -7.64
C ALA A 758 -12.77 6.71 -8.30
N GLN A 759 -12.37 7.98 -8.25
CA GLN A 759 -11.19 8.46 -8.99
C GLN A 759 -9.87 7.98 -8.37
N ALA A 760 -9.72 8.11 -7.04
CA ALA A 760 -8.57 7.57 -6.32
C ALA A 760 -8.49 6.05 -6.50
N VAL A 761 -9.62 5.35 -6.32
CA VAL A 761 -9.75 3.90 -6.50
C VAL A 761 -9.29 3.42 -7.87
N LYS A 762 -9.62 4.14 -8.95
CA LYS A 762 -9.20 3.78 -10.31
C LYS A 762 -7.73 4.09 -10.59
N ALA A 763 -7.14 5.02 -9.85
CA ALA A 763 -5.76 5.46 -10.04
C ALA A 763 -4.76 4.78 -9.09
N SER A 764 -5.24 4.15 -8.02
CA SER A 764 -4.46 3.41 -7.02
C SER A 764 -4.11 2.00 -7.48
N ASP A 765 -3.04 1.43 -6.91
CA ASP A 765 -2.63 0.04 -7.11
C ASP A 765 -3.53 -0.92 -6.32
N TYR A 766 -3.94 -0.51 -5.11
CA TYR A 766 -4.87 -1.24 -4.24
C TYR A 766 -6.00 -0.33 -3.80
N ALA A 767 -7.20 -0.88 -3.60
CA ALA A 767 -8.30 -0.11 -3.03
C ALA A 767 -9.11 -0.91 -2.01
N PHE A 768 -9.57 -0.24 -0.95
CA PHE A 768 -10.44 -0.82 0.08
C PHE A 768 -11.29 0.26 0.76
N LYS A 769 -12.27 -0.14 1.58
CA LYS A 769 -13.29 0.77 2.11
C LYS A 769 -12.83 1.64 3.29
N GLU A 770 -12.04 1.11 4.21
CA GLU A 770 -11.72 1.73 5.50
C GLU A 770 -10.23 1.67 5.82
N PHE A 771 -9.71 2.70 6.49
CA PHE A 771 -8.28 2.84 6.82
C PHE A 771 -7.71 1.67 7.64
N LYS A 772 -8.50 1.07 8.55
CA LYS A 772 -8.05 -0.06 9.40
C LYS A 772 -7.57 -1.28 8.61
N PHE A 773 -8.01 -1.45 7.36
CA PHE A 773 -7.58 -2.55 6.51
C PHE A 773 -6.12 -2.38 6.04
N LEU A 774 -5.55 -1.18 6.14
CA LEU A 774 -4.13 -0.93 5.87
C LEU A 774 -3.22 -1.80 6.75
N LYS A 775 -3.59 -1.99 8.03
CA LYS A 775 -2.87 -2.88 8.96
C LYS A 775 -2.80 -4.32 8.42
N ARG A 776 -3.94 -4.83 7.93
CA ARG A 776 -4.01 -6.19 7.39
C ARG A 776 -3.21 -6.32 6.09
N LEU A 777 -3.32 -5.32 5.21
CA LEU A 777 -2.66 -5.33 3.90
C LEU A 777 -1.14 -5.33 4.01
N ILE A 778 -0.55 -4.44 4.80
CA ILE A 778 0.91 -4.31 4.90
C ILE A 778 1.50 -5.48 5.71
N PHE A 779 1.01 -5.70 6.93
CA PHE A 779 1.69 -6.58 7.88
C PHE A 779 1.38 -8.05 7.69
N VAL A 780 0.26 -8.40 7.06
CA VAL A 780 -0.07 -9.81 6.80
C VAL A 780 0.18 -10.15 5.34
N HIS A 781 -0.52 -9.48 4.42
CA HIS A 781 -0.38 -9.79 3.00
C HIS A 781 1.00 -9.39 2.47
N GLY A 782 1.47 -8.17 2.77
CA GLY A 782 2.79 -7.70 2.36
C GLY A 782 3.93 -8.56 2.92
N HIS A 783 3.90 -8.89 4.21
CA HIS A 783 4.88 -9.78 4.86
C HIS A 783 4.95 -11.15 4.18
N TYR A 784 3.81 -11.84 4.04
CA TYR A 784 3.79 -13.15 3.40
C TYR A 784 4.24 -13.06 1.94
N ASN A 785 3.70 -12.12 1.15
CA ASN A 785 4.00 -12.00 -0.28
C ASN A 785 5.50 -11.75 -0.53
N TYR A 786 6.15 -10.92 0.31
CA TYR A 786 7.58 -10.67 0.24
C TYR A 786 8.42 -11.93 0.52
N ILE A 787 8.10 -12.68 1.58
CA ILE A 787 8.80 -13.92 1.92
C ILE A 787 8.60 -14.97 0.82
N ARG A 788 7.37 -15.12 0.33
CA ARG A 788 7.00 -16.08 -0.73
C ARG A 788 7.80 -15.85 -2.00
N ILE A 789 7.79 -14.62 -2.54
CA ILE A 789 8.54 -14.30 -3.76
C ILE A 789 10.04 -14.51 -3.56
N THR A 790 10.58 -14.08 -2.41
CA THR A 790 11.99 -14.27 -2.08
C THR A 790 12.40 -15.75 -2.06
N LYS A 791 11.62 -16.62 -1.41
CA LYS A 791 11.91 -18.07 -1.33
C LYS A 791 11.88 -18.70 -2.73
N ILE A 792 10.92 -18.35 -3.58
CA ILE A 792 10.83 -18.88 -4.97
C ILE A 792 12.04 -18.45 -5.80
N LEU A 793 12.44 -17.18 -5.69
CA LEU A 793 13.60 -16.65 -6.41
C LEU A 793 14.86 -17.45 -6.07
N LEU A 794 15.15 -17.62 -4.77
CA LEU A 794 16.31 -18.38 -4.30
C LEU A 794 16.24 -19.84 -4.72
N TYR A 795 15.09 -20.49 -4.56
CA TYR A 795 14.88 -21.89 -4.93
C TYR A 795 15.03 -22.13 -6.44
N SER A 796 14.49 -21.24 -7.28
CA SER A 796 14.54 -21.38 -8.75
C SER A 796 15.97 -21.28 -9.30
N PHE A 797 16.80 -20.42 -8.71
CA PHE A 797 18.22 -20.38 -9.08
C PHE A 797 18.96 -21.62 -8.60
N TYR A 798 18.74 -22.00 -7.34
CA TYR A 798 19.37 -23.18 -6.75
C TYR A 798 19.09 -24.47 -7.55
N LYS A 799 17.83 -24.73 -7.95
CA LYS A 799 17.49 -25.97 -8.67
C LYS A 799 18.21 -26.10 -10.01
N ASN A 800 18.36 -24.99 -10.74
CA ASN A 800 19.05 -25.00 -12.04
C ASN A 800 20.56 -25.17 -11.91
N ILE A 801 21.14 -24.68 -10.80
CA ILE A 801 22.56 -24.93 -10.48
C ILE A 801 22.77 -26.42 -10.18
N VAL A 802 21.90 -27.03 -9.37
CA VAL A 802 22.00 -28.47 -9.07
C VAL A 802 21.90 -29.32 -10.34
N LEU A 803 21.05 -28.91 -11.31
CA LEU A 803 20.94 -29.58 -12.60
C LEU A 803 22.22 -29.46 -13.46
N ILE A 804 22.79 -28.26 -13.59
CA ILE A 804 23.87 -28.05 -14.57
C ILE A 804 25.24 -28.58 -14.10
N ILE A 805 25.49 -28.59 -12.80
CA ILE A 805 26.83 -28.89 -12.28
C ILE A 805 27.29 -30.32 -12.62
N PRO A 806 26.46 -31.38 -12.48
CA PRO A 806 26.80 -32.71 -12.98
C PRO A 806 27.15 -32.74 -14.48
N GLN A 807 26.42 -31.99 -15.31
CA GLN A 807 26.68 -31.90 -16.76
C GLN A 807 28.04 -31.28 -17.08
N ILE A 808 28.46 -30.28 -16.29
CA ILE A 808 29.79 -29.65 -16.45
C ILE A 808 30.89 -30.61 -16.01
N ILE A 809 30.70 -31.29 -14.87
CA ILE A 809 31.70 -32.23 -14.33
C ILE A 809 31.88 -33.42 -15.28
N CYS A 810 30.80 -33.91 -15.88
CA CYS A 810 30.82 -34.97 -16.89
C CYS A 810 31.81 -34.67 -18.04
N GLY A 811 31.93 -33.41 -18.46
CA GLY A 811 32.85 -32.99 -19.51
C GLY A 811 34.32 -33.35 -19.24
N PHE A 812 34.75 -33.39 -17.98
CA PHE A 812 36.11 -33.82 -17.63
C PHE A 812 36.35 -35.32 -17.87
N PHE A 813 35.31 -36.14 -17.86
CA PHE A 813 35.39 -37.59 -18.06
C PHE A 813 35.11 -38.01 -19.51
N THR A 814 34.42 -37.17 -20.28
CA THR A 814 34.04 -37.45 -21.67
C THR A 814 34.89 -36.68 -22.69
N TYR A 815 36.09 -36.23 -22.29
CA TYR A 815 37.00 -35.45 -23.14
C TYR A 815 36.33 -34.21 -23.76
N TRP A 816 35.34 -33.66 -23.05
CA TRP A 816 34.51 -32.56 -23.53
C TRP A 816 33.88 -32.85 -24.90
N SER A 817 33.38 -34.06 -25.14
CA SER A 817 32.68 -34.40 -26.39
C SER A 817 31.33 -33.67 -26.58
N GLY A 818 30.76 -33.14 -25.48
CA GLY A 818 29.40 -32.56 -25.48
C GLY A 818 28.30 -33.58 -25.19
N SER A 819 28.64 -34.79 -24.73
CA SER A 819 27.68 -35.81 -24.30
C SER A 819 26.77 -35.32 -23.16
N MET A 820 25.47 -35.57 -23.28
CA MET A 820 24.49 -35.29 -22.24
C MET A 820 24.61 -36.31 -21.09
N ILE A 821 24.36 -35.90 -19.84
CA ILE A 821 24.21 -36.83 -18.70
C ILE A 821 22.73 -37.07 -18.36
N TYR A 822 21.85 -36.30 -18.99
CA TYR A 822 20.41 -36.37 -18.84
C TYR A 822 19.79 -36.69 -20.20
N GLU A 823 18.64 -37.34 -20.17
CA GLU A 823 17.82 -37.54 -21.34
C GLU A 823 17.17 -36.21 -21.78
N GLU A 824 16.93 -36.06 -23.09
CA GLU A 824 16.50 -34.80 -23.71
C GLU A 824 15.09 -34.36 -23.27
N MET A 825 14.15 -35.31 -23.18
CA MET A 825 12.80 -35.05 -22.66
C MET A 825 12.84 -34.66 -21.18
N PHE A 826 13.75 -35.24 -20.38
CA PHE A 826 13.93 -34.80 -18.99
C PHE A 826 14.39 -33.33 -18.92
N LEU A 827 15.41 -32.93 -19.69
CA LEU A 827 15.92 -31.56 -19.66
C LEU A 827 14.86 -30.52 -20.02
N THR A 828 14.02 -30.83 -21.02
CA THR A 828 12.91 -29.95 -21.42
C THR A 828 11.78 -29.94 -20.40
N ALA A 829 11.43 -31.10 -19.81
CA ALA A 829 10.36 -31.22 -18.83
C ALA A 829 10.76 -30.74 -17.41
N TYR A 830 12.05 -30.70 -17.08
CA TYR A 830 12.55 -30.45 -15.73
C TYR A 830 11.99 -29.17 -15.11
N ASN A 831 12.10 -28.04 -15.83
CA ASN A 831 11.73 -26.73 -15.31
C ASN A 831 10.23 -26.43 -15.39
N VAL A 832 9.51 -27.10 -16.30
CA VAL A 832 8.10 -26.81 -16.63
C VAL A 832 7.14 -27.80 -16.00
N LEU A 833 7.51 -29.07 -15.87
CA LEU A 833 6.63 -30.15 -15.45
C LEU A 833 7.11 -30.88 -14.19
N MET A 834 8.42 -31.02 -13.96
CA MET A 834 8.93 -31.80 -12.81
C MET A 834 9.24 -30.96 -11.57
N THR A 835 9.57 -29.69 -11.75
CA THR A 835 9.97 -28.79 -10.65
C THR A 835 9.19 -27.48 -10.64
N SER A 836 8.08 -27.41 -11.39
CA SER A 836 7.28 -26.20 -11.52
C SER A 836 6.32 -26.03 -10.36
N LEU A 837 5.59 -27.07 -9.91
CA LEU A 837 4.59 -26.95 -8.85
C LEU A 837 5.13 -26.53 -7.47
N PRO A 838 6.29 -27.00 -6.99
CA PRO A 838 6.79 -26.61 -5.66
C PRO A 838 6.91 -25.10 -5.52
N GLY A 839 7.30 -24.39 -6.58
CA GLY A 839 7.41 -22.93 -6.59
C GLY A 839 6.10 -22.21 -6.27
N PRO A 840 5.05 -22.32 -7.11
CA PRO A 840 3.74 -21.72 -6.85
C PRO A 840 3.05 -22.24 -5.58
N VAL A 841 3.24 -23.49 -5.19
CA VAL A 841 2.63 -24.02 -3.95
C VAL A 841 3.28 -23.36 -2.72
N LEU A 842 4.62 -23.31 -2.67
CA LEU A 842 5.38 -22.51 -1.70
C LEU A 842 4.91 -21.05 -1.73
N ALA A 843 4.74 -20.50 -2.93
CA ALA A 843 4.40 -19.11 -3.13
C ALA A 843 3.01 -18.69 -2.65
N CYS A 844 2.07 -19.63 -2.60
CA CYS A 844 0.66 -19.34 -2.34
C CYS A 844 0.28 -19.68 -0.90
N LEU A 845 0.84 -20.78 -0.38
CA LEU A 845 0.39 -21.38 0.88
C LEU A 845 1.37 -21.18 2.03
N GLU A 846 2.61 -20.76 1.75
CA GLU A 846 3.63 -20.58 2.79
C GLU A 846 3.21 -19.51 3.78
N ARG A 847 3.41 -19.83 5.06
CA ARG A 847 3.22 -18.95 6.21
C ARG A 847 4.30 -19.25 7.23
N ASP A 848 5.19 -18.28 7.45
CA ASP A 848 6.22 -18.37 8.47
C ASP A 848 5.63 -18.21 9.88
N LEU A 849 4.65 -17.30 10.02
CA LEU A 849 4.00 -16.99 11.29
C LEU A 849 2.48 -17.02 11.20
N SER A 850 1.82 -17.15 12.36
CA SER A 850 0.38 -16.96 12.46
C SER A 850 0.03 -15.46 12.42
N THR A 851 -1.18 -15.12 11.98
CA THR A 851 -1.60 -13.70 11.92
C THR A 851 -1.66 -13.06 13.30
N ALA A 852 -1.96 -13.83 14.35
CA ALA A 852 -1.94 -13.37 15.73
C ALA A 852 -0.50 -13.14 16.23
N ALA A 853 0.46 -13.98 15.82
CA ALA A 853 1.88 -13.80 16.16
C ALA A 853 2.46 -12.53 15.52
N ILE A 854 2.07 -12.22 14.28
CA ILE A 854 2.44 -10.98 13.60
C ILE A 854 1.90 -9.78 14.38
N TYR A 855 0.59 -9.77 14.68
CA TYR A 855 -0.05 -8.63 15.37
C TYR A 855 0.37 -8.42 16.82
N SER A 856 0.97 -9.41 17.48
CA SER A 856 1.52 -9.25 18.83
C SER A 856 2.96 -8.73 18.80
N ASN A 857 3.66 -8.81 17.67
CA ASN A 857 5.06 -8.42 17.54
C ASN A 857 5.28 -7.54 16.29
N PRO A 858 4.97 -6.22 16.38
CA PRO A 858 5.12 -5.29 15.26
C PRO A 858 6.55 -5.23 14.69
N THR A 859 7.55 -5.45 15.55
CA THR A 859 8.99 -5.36 15.23
C THR A 859 9.46 -6.38 14.19
N ILE A 860 8.70 -7.44 13.92
CA ILE A 860 9.03 -8.44 12.89
C ILE A 860 9.15 -7.79 11.50
N TYR A 861 8.35 -6.76 11.23
CA TYR A 861 8.38 -6.06 9.96
C TYR A 861 9.75 -5.43 9.66
N LEU A 862 10.49 -5.02 10.71
CA LEU A 862 11.85 -4.49 10.57
C LEU A 862 12.83 -5.50 9.99
N GLU A 863 12.63 -6.81 10.19
CA GLU A 863 13.51 -7.83 9.63
C GLU A 863 13.44 -7.89 8.10
N ALA A 864 12.25 -7.65 7.53
CA ALA A 864 12.06 -7.55 6.09
C ALA A 864 12.76 -6.31 5.52
N ILE A 865 12.59 -5.15 6.18
CA ILE A 865 13.26 -3.89 5.80
C ILE A 865 14.80 -4.02 5.89
N LYS A 866 15.32 -4.69 6.93
CA LYS A 866 16.77 -4.97 7.09
C LYS A 866 17.33 -5.91 6.02
N GLY A 867 16.48 -6.48 5.16
CA GLY A 867 16.91 -7.35 4.07
C GLY A 867 17.32 -8.74 4.53
N LYS A 868 16.79 -9.24 5.65
CA LYS A 868 17.07 -10.59 6.16
C LYS A 868 16.73 -11.67 5.13
N TYR A 869 15.54 -11.58 4.54
CA TYR A 869 15.06 -12.56 3.57
C TYR A 869 15.73 -12.42 2.21
N TRP A 870 16.20 -11.22 1.85
CA TRP A 870 16.80 -10.96 0.54
C TRP A 870 18.13 -10.23 0.65
N ASN A 871 19.23 -10.97 0.57
CA ASN A 871 20.60 -10.44 0.62
C ASN A 871 21.51 -11.18 -0.38
N LYS A 872 22.52 -10.49 -0.92
CA LYS A 872 23.59 -11.09 -1.74
C LYS A 872 24.32 -12.22 -1.01
N LYS A 873 24.53 -12.08 0.32
CA LYS A 873 25.15 -13.16 1.13
C LYS A 873 24.28 -14.41 1.16
N LEU A 874 22.96 -14.24 1.31
CA LEU A 874 22.02 -15.35 1.30
C LEU A 874 22.00 -16.00 -0.09
N PHE A 875 21.91 -15.21 -1.17
CA PHE A 875 22.01 -15.75 -2.53
C PHE A 875 23.30 -16.56 -2.74
N LEU A 876 24.45 -16.05 -2.30
CA LEU A 876 25.72 -16.76 -2.39
C LEU A 876 25.71 -18.08 -1.60
N HIS A 877 25.10 -18.11 -0.42
CA HIS A 877 24.93 -19.33 0.35
C HIS A 877 24.10 -20.38 -0.42
N TRP A 878 22.95 -20.00 -0.98
CA TRP A 878 22.13 -20.89 -1.81
C TRP A 878 22.86 -21.37 -3.07
N PHE A 879 23.64 -20.48 -3.68
CA PHE A 879 24.49 -20.80 -4.83
C PHE A 879 25.54 -21.87 -4.47
N LEU A 880 26.27 -21.68 -3.36
CA LEU A 880 27.28 -22.64 -2.89
C LEU A 880 26.69 -23.99 -2.50
N VAL A 881 25.51 -24.01 -1.86
CA VAL A 881 24.80 -25.27 -1.57
C VAL A 881 24.41 -25.98 -2.86
N GLY A 882 23.93 -25.24 -3.88
CA GLY A 882 23.64 -25.81 -5.20
C GLY A 882 24.87 -26.40 -5.88
N LEU A 883 26.02 -25.71 -5.83
CA LEU A 883 27.29 -26.23 -6.33
C LEU A 883 27.70 -27.52 -5.62
N TYR A 884 27.63 -27.55 -4.29
CA TYR A 884 27.98 -28.73 -3.50
C TYR A 884 27.10 -29.93 -3.85
N GLN A 885 25.78 -29.74 -3.91
CA GLN A 885 24.85 -30.84 -4.16
C GLN A 885 24.94 -31.35 -5.59
N GLY A 886 25.12 -30.47 -6.58
CA GLY A 886 25.41 -30.92 -7.94
C GLY A 886 26.73 -31.69 -8.04
N PHE A 887 27.78 -31.18 -7.38
CA PHE A 887 29.09 -31.84 -7.34
C PHE A 887 29.01 -33.23 -6.71
N MET A 888 28.43 -33.34 -5.51
CA MET A 888 28.32 -34.62 -4.81
C MET A 888 27.42 -35.60 -5.55
N THR A 889 26.32 -35.13 -6.15
CA THR A 889 25.44 -35.98 -6.96
C THR A 889 26.21 -36.66 -8.08
N PHE A 890 27.03 -35.92 -8.84
CA PHE A 890 27.83 -36.51 -9.91
C PHE A 890 28.82 -37.55 -9.38
N TYR A 891 29.67 -37.18 -8.42
CA TYR A 891 30.74 -38.06 -7.96
C TYR A 891 30.21 -39.31 -7.25
N MET A 892 29.15 -39.18 -6.45
CA MET A 892 28.55 -40.33 -5.78
C MET A 892 27.98 -41.32 -6.79
N VAL A 893 27.28 -40.85 -7.83
CA VAL A 893 26.79 -41.71 -8.92
C VAL A 893 27.98 -42.33 -9.67
N PHE A 894 28.96 -41.53 -10.07
CA PHE A 894 30.14 -41.98 -10.79
C PHE A 894 30.87 -43.11 -10.04
N TYR A 895 31.25 -42.91 -8.78
CA TYR A 895 31.94 -43.94 -7.99
C TYR A 895 31.09 -45.18 -7.73
N THR A 896 29.77 -45.02 -7.55
CA THR A 896 28.89 -46.18 -7.31
C THR A 896 28.79 -47.10 -8.52
N PHE A 897 28.88 -46.55 -9.74
CA PHE A 897 28.75 -47.32 -10.98
C PHE A 897 30.07 -47.60 -11.70
N ASN A 898 31.19 -47.06 -11.22
CA ASN A 898 32.52 -47.33 -11.76
C ASN A 898 32.98 -48.77 -11.49
N ASP A 899 32.57 -49.35 -10.35
CA ASP A 899 32.82 -50.76 -10.01
C ASP A 899 31.59 -51.63 -10.31
N SER A 900 31.76 -52.66 -11.15
CA SER A 900 30.70 -53.54 -11.69
C SER A 900 30.07 -54.52 -10.68
N ILE A 901 30.13 -54.22 -9.38
CA ILE A 901 29.89 -55.16 -8.26
C ILE A 901 28.39 -55.35 -7.92
N LEU A 902 27.47 -54.67 -8.60
CA LEU A 902 26.08 -54.51 -8.11
C LEU A 902 25.12 -55.72 -8.22
N LYS A 903 25.59 -56.89 -8.67
CA LYS A 903 24.87 -58.16 -8.49
C LYS A 903 25.90 -59.29 -8.42
N GLY A 904 25.87 -60.10 -7.36
CA GLY A 904 26.72 -61.28 -7.16
C GLY A 904 26.62 -62.38 -8.22
N ASP A 905 25.91 -62.14 -9.33
CA ASP A 905 25.69 -63.08 -10.44
C ASP A 905 26.61 -62.81 -11.66
N GLY A 906 27.55 -61.85 -11.56
CA GLY A 906 28.60 -61.62 -12.58
C GLY A 906 28.14 -60.97 -13.90
N LYS A 907 26.86 -60.64 -14.06
CA LYS A 907 26.36 -59.82 -15.18
C LYS A 907 26.16 -58.38 -14.69
N SER A 908 26.84 -57.43 -15.33
CA SER A 908 26.72 -56.00 -15.01
C SER A 908 25.48 -55.44 -15.72
N TYR A 909 24.40 -55.26 -14.97
CA TYR A 909 23.10 -54.88 -15.53
C TYR A 909 22.80 -53.36 -15.45
N VAL A 910 23.68 -52.57 -14.80
CA VAL A 910 23.48 -51.12 -14.54
C VAL A 910 24.51 -50.25 -15.28
N THR A 911 25.15 -50.80 -16.31
CA THR A 911 26.17 -50.09 -17.13
C THR A 911 25.60 -49.46 -18.40
N GLY A 912 24.28 -49.57 -18.64
CA GLY A 912 23.65 -48.93 -19.80
C GLY A 912 23.63 -47.42 -19.63
N TYR A 913 24.05 -46.67 -20.64
CA TYR A 913 24.05 -45.21 -20.64
C TYR A 913 22.70 -44.62 -20.21
N TRP A 914 21.59 -45.11 -20.78
CA TRP A 914 20.24 -44.66 -20.42
C TRP A 914 19.86 -44.95 -18.97
N SER A 915 20.26 -46.11 -18.44
CA SER A 915 20.03 -46.44 -17.03
C SER A 915 20.78 -45.48 -16.09
N GLN A 916 21.98 -45.04 -16.46
CA GLN A 916 22.76 -44.07 -15.69
C GLN A 916 22.14 -42.66 -15.77
N CYS A 917 21.63 -42.25 -16.95
CA CYS A 917 20.88 -41.01 -17.10
C CYS A 917 19.66 -40.99 -16.17
N PHE A 918 18.81 -42.03 -16.21
CA PHE A 918 17.60 -42.09 -15.38
C PHE A 918 17.87 -42.10 -13.87
N ILE A 919 18.97 -42.73 -13.44
CA ILE A 919 19.38 -42.70 -12.03
C ILE A 919 19.84 -41.29 -11.64
N MET A 920 20.65 -40.64 -12.48
CA MET A 920 21.11 -39.27 -12.27
C MET A 920 19.93 -38.29 -12.17
N GLU A 921 18.99 -38.37 -13.12
CA GLU A 921 17.76 -37.58 -13.16
C GLU A 921 16.93 -37.74 -11.89
N SER A 922 16.75 -38.98 -11.45
CA SER A 922 15.96 -39.31 -10.26
C SER A 922 16.58 -38.72 -8.98
N ILE A 923 17.91 -38.79 -8.84
CA ILE A 923 18.62 -38.23 -7.67
C ILE A 923 18.55 -36.70 -7.67
N VAL A 924 18.78 -36.05 -8.82
CA VAL A 924 18.70 -34.59 -8.96
C VAL A 924 17.29 -34.11 -8.64
N LEU A 925 16.27 -34.77 -9.18
CA LEU A 925 14.87 -34.42 -8.94
C LEU A 925 14.51 -34.59 -7.46
N LEU A 926 14.82 -35.74 -6.85
CA LEU A 926 14.53 -36.00 -5.44
C LEU A 926 15.25 -35.00 -4.53
N THR A 927 16.51 -34.68 -4.80
CA THR A 927 17.28 -33.70 -4.01
C THR A 927 16.59 -32.34 -4.00
N VAL A 928 16.17 -31.86 -5.17
CA VAL A 928 15.51 -30.56 -5.32
C VAL A 928 14.10 -30.56 -4.70
N LEU A 929 13.32 -31.63 -4.88
CA LEU A 929 11.98 -31.76 -4.29
C LEU A 929 12.03 -31.85 -2.76
N THR A 930 12.96 -32.63 -2.20
CA THR A 930 13.14 -32.69 -0.74
C THR A 930 13.63 -31.36 -0.18
N LYS A 931 14.52 -30.65 -0.88
CA LYS A 931 14.92 -29.29 -0.50
C LYS A 931 13.71 -28.35 -0.49
N ALA A 932 12.77 -28.45 -1.43
CA ALA A 932 11.55 -27.66 -1.41
C ALA A 932 10.72 -27.87 -0.13
N ILE A 933 10.60 -29.14 0.32
CA ILE A 933 9.93 -29.48 1.59
C ILE A 933 10.66 -28.83 2.77
N MET A 934 11.99 -28.95 2.83
CA MET A 934 12.80 -28.41 3.93
C MET A 934 12.68 -26.89 4.06
N VAL A 935 12.46 -26.19 2.96
CA VAL A 935 12.30 -24.72 2.89
C VAL A 935 10.88 -24.27 3.24
N THR A 936 9.91 -25.17 3.11
CA THR A 936 8.51 -24.94 3.48
C THR A 936 8.36 -25.01 5.00
N GLU A 937 7.91 -23.93 5.63
CA GLU A 937 7.64 -23.93 7.07
C GLU A 937 6.21 -24.40 7.38
N TRP A 938 5.26 -24.13 6.47
CA TRP A 938 3.86 -24.51 6.62
C TRP A 938 3.48 -25.63 5.64
N LEU A 939 3.72 -26.88 6.04
CA LEU A 939 3.38 -28.05 5.22
C LEU A 939 1.86 -28.29 5.21
N THR A 940 1.31 -28.46 4.00
CA THR A 940 -0.12 -28.70 3.77
C THR A 940 -0.35 -29.97 2.96
N ILE A 941 -1.57 -30.47 2.91
CA ILE A 941 -1.90 -31.62 2.05
C ILE A 941 -1.59 -31.30 0.57
N VAL A 942 -1.80 -30.04 0.16
CA VAL A 942 -1.51 -29.58 -1.20
C VAL A 942 -0.02 -29.65 -1.54
N THR A 943 0.87 -29.36 -0.59
CA THR A 943 2.33 -29.50 -0.82
C THR A 943 2.72 -30.95 -1.08
N PHE A 944 2.16 -31.91 -0.34
CA PHE A 944 2.45 -33.33 -0.54
C PHE A 944 1.86 -33.85 -1.86
N ILE A 945 0.62 -33.48 -2.19
CA ILE A 945 -0.01 -33.85 -3.47
C ILE A 945 0.80 -33.28 -4.64
N GLY A 946 1.20 -32.01 -4.57
CA GLY A 946 1.99 -31.37 -5.62
C GLY A 946 3.31 -32.11 -5.88
N ILE A 947 4.04 -32.46 -4.83
CA ILE A 947 5.30 -33.22 -4.95
C ILE A 947 5.06 -34.64 -5.48
N GLY A 948 4.01 -35.31 -5.00
CA GLY A 948 3.63 -36.63 -5.49
C GLY A 948 3.32 -36.62 -6.99
N ILE A 949 2.63 -35.60 -7.50
CA ILE A 949 2.36 -35.43 -8.93
C ILE A 949 3.67 -35.29 -9.72
N MET A 950 4.64 -34.51 -9.24
CA MET A 950 5.92 -34.36 -9.94
C MET A 950 6.72 -35.66 -10.01
N ILE A 951 6.76 -36.43 -8.91
CA ILE A 951 7.45 -37.73 -8.88
C ILE A 951 6.76 -38.72 -9.82
N THR A 952 5.43 -38.79 -9.80
CA THR A 952 4.67 -39.65 -10.70
C THR A 952 4.90 -39.26 -12.17
N PHE A 953 4.96 -37.96 -12.46
CA PHE A 953 5.23 -37.49 -13.81
C PHE A 953 6.63 -37.87 -14.29
N HIS A 954 7.64 -37.82 -13.42
CA HIS A 954 9.00 -38.29 -13.71
C HIS A 954 9.03 -39.77 -14.07
N ILE A 955 8.40 -40.60 -13.24
CA ILE A 955 8.28 -42.04 -13.49
C ILE A 955 7.56 -42.30 -14.83
N ALA A 956 6.51 -41.54 -15.13
CA ALA A 956 5.76 -41.67 -16.38
C ALA A 956 6.59 -41.29 -17.62
N ILE A 957 7.37 -40.20 -17.56
CA ILE A 957 8.29 -39.83 -18.66
C ILE A 957 9.34 -40.92 -18.85
N MET A 958 9.95 -41.38 -17.75
CA MET A 958 10.96 -42.43 -17.80
C MET A 958 10.41 -43.66 -18.53
N ILE A 959 9.26 -44.19 -18.08
CA ILE A 959 8.58 -45.34 -18.71
C ILE A 959 8.23 -45.07 -20.17
N GLY A 960 7.64 -43.91 -20.46
CA GLY A 960 7.19 -43.55 -21.80
C GLY A 960 8.33 -43.47 -22.81
N VAL A 961 9.41 -42.76 -22.47
CA VAL A 961 10.59 -42.61 -23.34
C VAL A 961 11.26 -43.96 -23.59
N ASN A 962 11.41 -44.78 -22.55
CA ASN A 962 12.07 -46.07 -22.65
C ASN A 962 11.28 -47.07 -23.52
N TYR A 963 9.96 -47.12 -23.39
CA TYR A 963 9.10 -48.01 -24.17
C TYR A 963 8.87 -47.52 -25.62
N ILE A 964 8.63 -46.22 -25.80
CA ILE A 964 8.25 -45.63 -27.09
C ILE A 964 9.47 -45.29 -27.94
N LEU A 965 10.50 -44.68 -27.35
CA LEU A 965 11.63 -44.12 -28.09
C LEU A 965 12.80 -45.11 -28.22
N TYR A 966 13.13 -45.80 -27.12
CA TYR A 966 14.32 -46.66 -27.07
C TYR A 966 14.02 -48.15 -27.24
N HIS A 967 12.74 -48.55 -27.17
CA HIS A 967 12.31 -49.96 -27.22
C HIS A 967 13.14 -50.87 -26.29
N ASP A 968 13.49 -50.36 -25.11
CA ASP A 968 14.39 -51.03 -24.16
C ASP A 968 13.63 -51.44 -22.90
N ASP A 969 12.99 -52.61 -22.93
CA ASP A 969 12.18 -53.11 -21.81
C ASP A 969 13.00 -53.38 -20.52
N GLY A 970 14.34 -53.43 -20.61
CA GLY A 970 15.22 -53.89 -19.55
C GLY A 970 15.65 -52.82 -18.55
N SER A 971 16.00 -51.62 -19.01
CA SER A 971 16.67 -50.61 -18.17
C SER A 971 15.82 -50.14 -16.98
N ILE A 972 14.52 -49.88 -17.19
CA ILE A 972 13.62 -49.40 -16.13
C ILE A 972 13.22 -50.52 -15.17
N PHE A 973 12.89 -51.69 -15.71
CA PHE A 973 12.58 -52.87 -14.91
C PHE A 973 13.72 -53.16 -13.92
N MET A 974 14.97 -53.00 -14.37
CA MET A 974 16.15 -53.21 -13.53
C MET A 974 16.32 -52.17 -12.42
N ILE A 975 16.05 -50.89 -12.68
CA ILE A 975 16.15 -49.83 -11.66
C ILE A 975 15.15 -50.06 -10.52
N PHE A 976 13.89 -50.38 -10.84
CA PHE A 976 12.85 -50.58 -9.83
C PHE A 976 12.90 -51.94 -9.13
N HIS A 977 13.39 -52.98 -9.80
CA HIS A 977 13.44 -54.34 -9.23
C HIS A 977 14.72 -54.60 -8.41
N SER A 978 15.76 -53.77 -8.56
CA SER A 978 17.02 -53.91 -7.81
C SER A 978 16.97 -53.16 -6.48
N PRO A 979 16.88 -53.84 -5.32
CA PRO A 979 16.83 -53.18 -4.02
C PRO A 979 18.12 -52.40 -3.71
N ASN A 980 19.26 -52.86 -4.20
CA ASN A 980 20.56 -52.19 -4.02
C ASN A 980 20.58 -50.81 -4.67
N VAL A 981 20.03 -50.68 -5.89
CA VAL A 981 19.98 -49.41 -6.61
C VAL A 981 19.07 -48.41 -5.89
N LEU A 982 17.91 -48.86 -5.39
CA LEU A 982 17.00 -48.02 -4.61
C LEU A 982 17.63 -47.55 -3.28
N LEU A 983 18.33 -48.43 -2.57
CA LEU A 983 19.05 -48.09 -1.34
C LEU A 983 20.20 -47.11 -1.60
N ILE A 984 20.92 -47.26 -2.71
CA ILE A 984 21.96 -46.34 -3.15
C ILE A 984 21.37 -44.96 -3.44
N ILE A 985 20.27 -44.88 -4.19
CA ILE A 985 19.59 -43.60 -4.48
C ILE A 985 19.19 -42.90 -3.17
N MET A 986 18.64 -43.63 -2.19
CA MET A 986 18.32 -43.09 -0.87
C MET A 986 19.56 -42.65 -0.09
N PHE A 987 20.64 -43.43 -0.14
CA PHE A 987 21.90 -43.08 0.52
C PHE A 987 22.51 -41.80 -0.06
N ILE A 988 22.58 -41.68 -1.39
CA ILE A 988 23.08 -40.49 -2.08
C ILE A 988 22.23 -39.26 -1.72
N LEU A 989 20.90 -39.42 -1.66
CA LEU A 989 19.99 -38.35 -1.24
C LEU A 989 20.31 -37.84 0.18
N VAL A 990 20.53 -38.75 1.14
CA VAL A 990 20.88 -38.39 2.52
C VAL A 990 22.20 -37.63 2.58
N VAL A 991 23.24 -38.11 1.87
CA VAL A 991 24.56 -37.47 1.84
C VAL A 991 24.50 -36.07 1.22
N ASN A 992 23.73 -35.90 0.15
CA ASN A 992 23.52 -34.60 -0.50
C ASN A 992 22.84 -33.57 0.42
N LEU A 993 21.89 -34.01 1.24
CA LEU A 993 21.10 -33.12 2.10
C LEU A 993 21.73 -32.89 3.48
N LEU A 994 22.66 -33.73 3.91
CA LEU A 994 23.24 -33.68 5.26
C LEU A 994 23.81 -32.30 5.64
N PRO A 995 24.63 -31.61 4.81
CA PRO A 995 25.17 -30.30 5.19
C PRO A 995 24.08 -29.24 5.37
N ASP A 996 23.01 -29.33 4.58
CA ASP A 996 21.89 -28.41 4.64
C ASP A 996 21.10 -28.60 5.95
N ILE A 997 20.88 -29.85 6.36
CA ILE A 997 20.28 -30.19 7.65
C ILE A 997 21.11 -29.66 8.82
N VAL A 998 22.44 -29.82 8.76
CA VAL A 998 23.36 -29.32 9.80
C VAL A 998 23.32 -27.79 9.89
N ILE A 999 23.32 -27.09 8.75
CA ILE A 999 23.23 -25.62 8.71
C ILE A 999 21.88 -25.15 9.26
N LEU A 1000 20.77 -25.80 8.88
CA LEU A 1000 19.45 -25.49 9.41
C LEU A 1000 19.36 -25.73 10.92
N TYR A 1001 19.95 -26.82 11.42
CA TYR A 1001 20.03 -27.10 12.86
C TYR A 1001 20.78 -25.99 13.60
N TYR A 1002 21.95 -25.59 13.09
CA TYR A 1002 22.74 -24.51 13.67
C TYR A 1002 21.97 -23.18 13.71
N GLN A 1003 21.30 -22.82 12.61
CA GLN A 1003 20.52 -21.57 12.51
C GLN A 1003 19.24 -21.57 13.36
N LYS A 1004 18.62 -22.73 13.60
CA LYS A 1004 17.38 -22.80 14.39
C LYS A 1004 17.65 -22.89 15.89
N ILE A 1005 18.69 -23.61 16.31
CA ILE A 1005 18.91 -23.91 17.73
C ILE A 1005 20.01 -23.04 18.35
N ILE A 1006 21.15 -22.88 17.68
CA ILE A 1006 22.31 -22.20 18.27
C ILE A 1006 22.21 -20.69 18.08
N HIS A 1007 21.78 -20.23 16.90
CA HIS A 1007 21.57 -18.81 16.61
C HIS A 1007 20.16 -18.55 16.04
N PRO A 1008 19.09 -18.74 16.86
CA PRO A 1008 17.72 -18.57 16.40
C PRO A 1008 17.47 -17.13 15.94
N SER A 1009 16.73 -17.00 14.84
CA SER A 1009 16.29 -15.70 14.35
C SER A 1009 15.11 -15.17 15.17
N HIS A 1010 14.89 -13.84 15.19
CA HIS A 1010 13.78 -13.26 15.96
C HIS A 1010 12.40 -13.83 15.55
N THR A 1011 12.17 -14.04 14.24
CA THR A 1011 10.99 -14.76 13.73
C THR A 1011 10.82 -16.14 14.38
N GLN A 1012 11.92 -16.88 14.53
CA GLN A 1012 11.93 -18.24 15.09
C GLN A 1012 11.60 -18.22 16.58
N ILE A 1013 12.17 -17.27 17.33
CA ILE A 1013 11.87 -17.06 18.75
C ILE A 1013 10.39 -16.74 18.94
N VAL A 1014 9.83 -15.84 18.12
CA VAL A 1014 8.39 -15.52 18.18
C VAL A 1014 7.54 -16.74 17.86
N LEU A 1015 7.91 -17.52 16.84
CA LEU A 1015 7.20 -18.74 16.46
C LEU A 1015 7.21 -19.77 17.60
N GLU A 1016 8.36 -19.98 18.24
CA GLU A 1016 8.51 -20.93 19.35
C GLU A 1016 7.74 -20.47 20.58
N ASN A 1017 7.83 -19.20 20.96
CA ASN A 1017 7.04 -18.62 22.04
C ASN A 1017 5.54 -18.77 21.78
N PHE A 1018 5.09 -18.57 20.54
CA PHE A 1018 3.69 -18.76 20.18
C PHE A 1018 3.26 -20.23 20.25
N LYS A 1019 4.13 -21.16 19.83
CA LYS A 1019 3.88 -22.61 19.97
C LYS A 1019 3.85 -23.06 21.43
N LEU A 1020 4.68 -22.48 22.29
CA LEU A 1020 4.71 -22.74 23.73
C LEU A 1020 3.42 -22.25 24.39
N LYS A 1021 3.00 -21.00 24.12
CA LYS A 1021 1.72 -20.46 24.61
C LYS A 1021 0.50 -21.29 24.19
N LYS A 1022 0.54 -21.91 23.00
CA LYS A 1022 -0.53 -22.80 22.52
C LYS A 1022 -0.48 -24.21 23.16
N LYS A 1023 0.69 -24.62 23.68
CA LYS A 1023 0.92 -25.94 24.30
C LYS A 1023 0.71 -25.93 25.81
N GLU A 1024 0.72 -24.77 26.46
CA GLU A 1024 0.18 -24.66 27.82
C GLU A 1024 -1.28 -25.10 27.77
N PRO A 1025 -1.70 -26.12 28.56
CA PRO A 1025 -3.12 -26.39 28.70
C PRO A 1025 -3.76 -25.10 29.17
N LEU A 1026 -4.78 -24.62 28.44
CA LEU A 1026 -5.65 -23.56 28.89
C LEU A 1026 -6.19 -23.98 30.26
N ASN A 1027 -5.55 -23.50 31.33
CA ASN A 1027 -6.21 -23.35 32.61
C ASN A 1027 -7.27 -22.27 32.37
N PHE A 1028 -8.43 -22.70 31.88
CA PHE A 1028 -9.66 -21.94 31.96
C PHE A 1028 -9.98 -21.75 33.44
N ASN A 1029 -9.40 -20.72 34.03
CA ASN A 1029 -9.95 -20.03 35.19
C ASN A 1029 -10.10 -18.57 34.76
N ASN A 1030 -11.35 -18.23 34.40
CA ASN A 1030 -11.95 -16.90 34.33
C ASN A 1030 -11.05 -15.75 33.83
N GLU A 1031 -11.02 -15.51 32.52
CA GLU A 1031 -10.67 -14.19 31.97
C GLU A 1031 -11.19 -13.94 30.54
N GLU A 1032 -12.33 -14.56 30.17
CA GLU A 1032 -13.16 -14.09 29.04
C GLU A 1032 -14.38 -13.35 29.58
N GLU A 1033 -14.15 -12.29 30.35
CA GLU A 1033 -15.11 -11.21 30.63
C GLU A 1033 -14.37 -10.10 31.39
N ASN A 1034 -13.57 -9.29 30.68
CA ASN A 1034 -13.22 -7.91 31.01
C ASN A 1034 -12.22 -7.34 29.99
N TYR A 1035 -12.72 -7.01 28.80
CA TYR A 1035 -12.11 -5.96 27.98
C TYR A 1035 -13.05 -4.75 27.97
N ASN A 1036 -13.16 -4.13 29.14
CA ASN A 1036 -13.70 -2.79 29.34
C ASN A 1036 -12.82 -2.10 30.39
N GLY A 1037 -12.14 -1.02 29.97
CA GLY A 1037 -11.77 0.10 30.84
C GLY A 1037 -10.59 -0.08 31.81
N SER A 1038 -9.73 0.95 31.77
CA SER A 1038 -9.02 1.57 32.90
C SER A 1038 -7.89 0.84 33.64
N ASP A 1039 -6.75 1.54 33.63
CA ASP A 1039 -5.83 1.77 34.75
C ASP A 1039 -4.52 0.96 34.88
N THR A 1040 -3.43 1.68 34.53
CA THR A 1040 -2.22 2.00 35.31
C THR A 1040 -1.64 1.04 36.37
N GLU A 1041 -0.32 0.91 36.24
CA GLU A 1041 0.72 0.75 37.28
C GLU A 1041 0.96 -0.61 37.95
N SER A 1042 2.20 -1.08 37.72
CA SER A 1042 3.22 -1.48 38.71
C SER A 1042 3.77 -2.91 38.60
N PHE A 1043 5.10 -2.93 38.59
CA PHE A 1043 6.03 -4.04 38.66
C PHE A 1043 5.99 -4.68 40.07
N GLU A 1044 6.00 -6.03 40.16
CA GLU A 1044 6.96 -6.86 40.95
C GLU A 1044 6.41 -8.23 41.42
N SER A 1045 7.24 -9.26 41.16
CA SER A 1045 7.59 -10.39 42.04
C SER A 1045 6.62 -11.56 42.35
N SER A 1046 7.05 -12.75 41.88
CA SER A 1046 7.19 -14.05 42.57
C SER A 1046 6.02 -14.78 43.26
N VAL A 1047 5.79 -16.02 42.76
CA VAL A 1047 5.74 -17.34 43.45
C VAL A 1047 4.89 -17.50 44.73
N SER A 1048 3.82 -18.31 44.67
CA SER A 1048 3.71 -19.62 45.36
C SER A 1048 2.25 -20.15 45.50
N SER A 1049 2.05 -21.39 45.00
CA SER A 1049 1.43 -22.54 45.70
C SER A 1049 -0.08 -22.62 46.08
N ILE A 1050 -0.66 -23.78 45.70
CA ILE A 1050 -1.57 -24.68 46.49
C ILE A 1050 -3.10 -24.60 46.26
N SER A 1051 -3.57 -25.54 45.42
CA SER A 1051 -4.45 -26.69 45.69
C SER A 1051 -5.98 -26.58 45.93
N SER A 1052 -6.65 -27.57 45.32
CA SER A 1052 -7.83 -28.34 45.75
C SER A 1052 -9.23 -27.79 45.38
N PHE A 1053 -9.95 -28.46 44.47
CA PHE A 1053 -10.97 -29.48 44.80
C PHE A 1053 -11.63 -30.10 43.54
N LYS A 1054 -11.82 -31.42 43.61
CA LYS A 1054 -12.71 -32.38 42.90
C LYS A 1054 -14.13 -31.81 42.62
N SER A 1055 -15.00 -32.26 41.69
CA SER A 1055 -15.23 -33.53 40.96
C SER A 1055 -16.46 -33.38 40.02
N CYS A 1056 -16.67 -34.37 39.13
CA CYS A 1056 -17.93 -34.84 38.47
C CYS A 1056 -18.16 -34.48 36.98
N LYS A 1057 -17.57 -35.30 36.09
CA LYS A 1057 -18.16 -36.28 35.14
C LYS A 1057 -19.58 -36.11 34.53
N GLU A 1058 -19.64 -36.60 33.27
CA GLU A 1058 -20.78 -37.08 32.42
C GLU A 1058 -21.43 -36.00 31.50
N THR A 1059 -21.69 -36.18 30.19
CA THR A 1059 -21.72 -37.33 29.24
C THR A 1059 -21.74 -36.79 27.80
N GLU A 1060 -21.29 -37.62 26.84
CA GLU A 1060 -21.37 -37.44 25.37
C GLU A 1060 -22.80 -37.68 24.82
N GLU A 1061 -23.16 -37.01 23.72
CA GLU A 1061 -23.74 -37.54 22.46
C GLU A 1061 -24.69 -36.55 21.72
N ASP A 1062 -24.30 -36.31 20.46
CA ASP A 1062 -25.05 -36.17 19.20
C ASP A 1062 -26.38 -35.40 18.99
N ASP A 1063 -26.42 -34.90 17.75
CA ASP A 1063 -27.55 -34.56 16.87
C ASP A 1063 -28.34 -33.24 17.02
N GLY A 1064 -28.28 -32.45 15.94
CA GLY A 1064 -29.51 -32.13 15.21
C GLY A 1064 -30.05 -30.69 15.29
N ILE A 1065 -30.08 -30.06 14.11
CA ILE A 1065 -31.20 -29.27 13.57
C ILE A 1065 -31.65 -28.05 14.40
N GLU A 1066 -31.22 -26.87 13.95
CA GLU A 1066 -31.77 -25.57 14.40
C GLU A 1066 -33.27 -25.44 14.08
N PRO A 1067 -34.13 -25.10 15.08
CA PRO A 1067 -35.44 -24.55 14.81
C PRO A 1067 -35.40 -23.02 14.85
N ARG A 1068 -36.00 -22.43 13.81
CA ARG A 1068 -36.48 -21.04 13.78
C ARG A 1068 -37.37 -20.77 14.99
N ILE A 1069 -37.05 -19.71 15.75
CA ILE A 1069 -38.00 -19.08 16.67
C ILE A 1069 -38.20 -17.62 16.25
N SER A 1070 -39.44 -17.33 15.85
CA SER A 1070 -40.03 -16.01 15.79
C SER A 1070 -40.24 -15.47 17.21
N MET A 1071 -39.83 -14.23 17.47
CA MET A 1071 -40.36 -13.49 18.62
C MET A 1071 -40.99 -12.17 18.21
N SER A 1072 -42.14 -11.97 18.83
CA SER A 1072 -43.17 -10.97 18.63
C SER A 1072 -42.76 -9.59 19.16
N LYS A 1073 -43.44 -8.60 18.60
CA LYS A 1073 -43.58 -7.24 19.12
C LYS A 1073 -44.11 -7.26 20.56
N ASP A 1074 -43.48 -6.49 21.44
CA ASP A 1074 -44.08 -5.49 22.33
C ASP A 1074 -43.13 -5.20 23.50
N CYS A 1075 -42.44 -4.05 23.43
CA CYS A 1075 -42.06 -3.12 24.52
C CYS A 1075 -41.23 -1.98 23.92
#